data_AF-A0A0V0YNQ5-F1
#
_entry.id   AF-A0A0V0YNQ5-F1
#
_cell.length_a   1.000
_cell.length_b   1.000
_cell.length_c   1.000
_cell.angle_alpha   90.00
_cell.angle_beta   90.00
_cell.angle_gamma   90.00
#
_symmetry.space_group_name_H-M   'P 1'
#
loop_
_entity.id
_entity.type
_entity.pdbx_description
1 polymer ?
#
loop_
_entity_poly.entity_id
_entity_poly.type
_entity_poly.pdbx_seq_one_letter_code
_entity_poly.pdbx_strand_id
1 'polypeptide(L)'
;MESKSFNEVTEFIWKLFQKIKNSKRASECIFLSPMSVLLAVGMAYFGAAGKTKLEIQRAIFGDAAKEKDARALFVEINKILTTKSINFNKMKLLVANCVYIQEGFKLLTPYVEEMKKISSDIIEVDFMDIKEARLVINQWICNKTERKIENLIPPNLLQPITTSVIANAIYFKAQWSRRFEVQNTVNSDFFCDEIRRIKVKMMRDKQEFYYYENEICQLLGISYKENNFWMYILLPKQRFALQEMENSLTSNQLAEMFQNGAIVDVTVKIPKFSFTSASNMKDVLTELGMGIIFDGENADFSKICKRKDIFVSDILHKAFLEVNEEGTEAAAATAVTMTDKAAAMPSKQLFFFSHFKVRTMSKATIMLDSNNKFITEALSNQFSNALAGNRLESVNFHFKDFDGVAYHMSNPNDDKNKIMLSIYLSYYEELQEHGINERIRQEYGIYVAEKPEPQYNISLIYDLTEIPQKYDDLIFKAARLKRNCLASVFEKYFEFQERGDAGQNRAVIHYREDETMYVEAKSDRVTVIFSTVFNDPADIIIGKIFLQEIHGKRASQTAPQVIFSLGEPPLELKNSNARISEGIGYVTFVLLPKHTCKASRDNTIDLLSIFRSYLHYHIKGTKAFIQSRMRSKTDEFLKILNRAKPKGSYFRKRRITWISNSEYRNRG
;
A
#
# COMPACT_ATOMS: atom_id res chain seq x y z
N MET A 1 4.12 8.75 -18.81
CA MET A 1 5.15 8.25 -17.88
C MET A 1 4.61 8.27 -16.42
N GLU A 2 3.30 8.10 -16.21
CA GLU A 2 2.58 8.84 -15.15
C GLU A 2 1.77 7.95 -14.16
N SER A 3 2.30 6.82 -13.71
CA SER A 3 1.73 6.14 -12.52
C SER A 3 2.77 5.41 -11.69
N LYS A 4 3.70 4.72 -12.35
CA LYS A 4 4.74 3.93 -11.67
C LYS A 4 5.67 4.77 -10.80
N SER A 5 6.13 5.92 -11.28
CA SER A 5 7.09 6.73 -10.53
C SER A 5 6.47 7.51 -9.36
N PHE A 6 5.17 7.84 -9.41
CA PHE A 6 4.45 8.38 -8.25
C PHE A 6 4.24 7.32 -7.15
N ASN A 7 4.09 6.05 -7.53
CA ASN A 7 4.02 4.94 -6.57
C ASN A 7 5.36 4.75 -5.83
N GLU A 8 6.49 4.88 -6.53
CA GLU A 8 7.83 4.78 -5.94
C GLU A 8 8.07 5.90 -4.90
N VAL A 9 7.69 7.14 -5.22
CA VAL A 9 7.75 8.26 -4.26
C VAL A 9 6.82 8.02 -3.07
N THR A 10 5.62 7.48 -3.30
CA THR A 10 4.68 7.12 -2.21
C THR A 10 5.25 6.04 -1.30
N GLU A 11 5.94 5.05 -1.87
CA GLU A 11 6.63 4.00 -1.12
C GLU A 11 7.80 4.57 -0.29
N PHE A 12 8.58 5.49 -0.86
CA PHE A 12 9.61 6.21 -0.11
C PHE A 12 9.02 6.97 1.08
N ILE A 13 7.93 7.72 0.87
CA ILE A 13 7.23 8.46 1.92
C ILE A 13 6.74 7.53 3.04
N TRP A 14 6.17 6.38 2.68
CA TRP A 14 5.71 5.39 3.64
C TRP A 14 6.88 4.81 4.46
N LYS A 15 7.97 4.42 3.81
CA LYS A 15 9.18 3.93 4.49
C LYS A 15 9.79 4.99 5.39
N LEU A 16 9.82 6.25 4.96
CA LEU A 16 10.30 7.37 5.77
C LEU A 16 9.48 7.52 7.07
N PHE A 17 8.15 7.48 6.97
CA PHE A 17 7.27 7.50 8.14
C PHE A 17 7.54 6.31 9.08
N GLN A 18 7.63 5.09 8.56
CA GLN A 18 7.90 3.89 9.37
C GLN A 18 9.26 3.97 10.09
N LYS A 19 10.30 4.50 9.42
CA LYS A 19 11.63 4.64 10.01
C LYS A 19 11.69 5.70 11.10
N ILE A 20 11.06 6.85 10.90
CA ILE A 20 10.96 7.90 11.94
C ILE A 20 10.17 7.38 13.15
N LYS A 21 9.13 6.59 12.91
CA LYS A 21 8.38 5.93 13.99
C LYS A 21 9.29 5.02 14.82
N ASN A 22 10.04 4.15 14.16
CA ASN A 22 10.88 3.18 14.85
C ASN A 22 12.06 3.81 15.61
N SER A 23 12.44 5.05 15.28
CA SER A 23 13.48 5.79 16.00
C SER A 23 12.98 6.56 17.23
N LYS A 24 11.65 6.65 17.44
CA LYS A 24 11.03 7.32 18.58
C LYS A 24 10.37 6.34 19.55
N ARG A 25 10.14 6.79 20.79
CA ARG A 25 9.40 6.00 21.78
C ARG A 25 7.94 5.86 21.35
N ALA A 26 7.34 4.70 21.63
CA ALA A 26 5.94 4.40 21.27
C ALA A 26 4.91 5.41 21.82
N SER A 27 5.27 6.16 22.86
CA SER A 27 4.41 7.18 23.50
C SER A 27 4.51 8.58 22.90
N GLU A 28 5.36 8.82 21.89
CA GLU A 28 5.56 10.16 21.31
C GLU A 28 4.71 10.37 20.05
N CYS A 29 4.02 11.52 19.96
CA CYS A 29 3.34 11.92 18.75
C CYS A 29 4.34 12.28 17.65
N ILE A 30 4.12 11.76 16.45
CA ILE A 30 5.01 11.98 15.30
C ILE A 30 4.28 12.82 14.27
N PHE A 31 4.89 13.94 13.89
CA PHE A 31 4.50 14.69 12.71
C PHE A 31 5.70 14.85 11.80
N LEU A 32 5.47 14.69 10.50
CA LEU A 32 6.46 15.01 9.48
C LEU A 32 5.76 15.50 8.21
N SER A 33 6.48 16.30 7.42
CA SER A 33 6.13 16.58 6.03
C SER A 33 7.10 15.82 5.12
N PRO A 34 6.68 14.65 4.58
CA PRO A 34 7.52 13.87 3.69
C PRO A 34 7.92 14.65 2.44
N MET A 35 7.02 15.50 1.95
CA MET A 35 7.27 16.35 0.78
C MET A 35 8.36 17.38 1.05
N SER A 36 8.42 17.95 2.26
CA SER A 36 9.50 18.90 2.59
C SER A 36 10.86 18.22 2.60
N VAL A 37 10.94 17.01 3.17
CA VAL A 37 12.17 16.20 3.18
C VAL A 37 12.57 15.82 1.76
N LEU A 38 11.62 15.33 0.96
CA LEU A 38 11.83 14.98 -0.45
C LEU A 38 12.40 16.16 -1.23
N LEU A 39 11.82 17.36 -1.10
CA LEU A 39 12.27 18.54 -1.84
C LEU A 39 13.69 18.97 -1.45
N ALA A 40 14.02 18.95 -0.15
CA ALA A 40 15.36 19.30 0.32
C ALA A 40 16.42 18.27 -0.12
N VAL A 41 16.15 16.97 0.02
CA VAL A 41 17.06 15.89 -0.41
C VAL A 41 17.19 15.87 -1.93
N GLY A 42 16.12 16.15 -2.67
CA GLY A 42 16.16 16.22 -4.13
C GLY A 42 17.01 17.38 -4.67
N MET A 43 17.06 18.52 -3.96
CA MET A 43 18.00 19.59 -4.28
C MET A 43 19.46 19.16 -4.12
N ALA A 44 19.76 18.34 -3.11
CA ALA A 44 21.09 17.72 -2.95
C ALA A 44 21.38 16.68 -4.04
N TYR A 45 20.38 15.91 -4.48
CA TYR A 45 20.50 14.93 -5.56
C TYR A 45 20.95 15.53 -6.89
N PHE A 46 20.50 16.74 -7.27
CA PHE A 46 20.99 17.42 -8.48
C PHE A 46 22.48 17.79 -8.39
N GLY A 47 23.00 17.94 -7.17
CA GLY A 47 24.40 18.19 -6.88
C GLY A 47 25.26 16.93 -6.80
N ALA A 48 24.65 15.74 -6.68
CA ALA A 48 25.35 14.49 -6.48
C ALA A 48 25.86 13.86 -7.80
N ALA A 49 26.92 13.06 -7.69
CA ALA A 49 27.45 12.23 -8.77
C ALA A 49 27.77 10.80 -8.29
N GLY A 50 28.09 9.92 -9.25
CA GLY A 50 28.55 8.56 -8.98
C GLY A 50 27.61 7.76 -8.07
N LYS A 51 28.20 7.08 -7.08
CA LYS A 51 27.49 6.24 -6.12
C LYS A 51 26.54 7.04 -5.22
N THR A 52 26.94 8.24 -4.81
CA THR A 52 26.13 9.18 -4.01
C THR A 52 24.79 9.46 -4.68
N LYS A 53 24.82 9.77 -5.97
CA LYS A 53 23.61 10.00 -6.75
C LYS A 53 22.74 8.76 -6.86
N LEU A 54 23.35 7.61 -7.12
CA LEU A 54 22.64 6.34 -7.28
C LEU A 54 21.92 5.92 -5.99
N GLU A 55 22.53 6.10 -4.82
CA GLU A 55 21.89 5.78 -3.53
C GLU A 55 20.67 6.67 -3.27
N ILE A 56 20.78 7.98 -3.48
CA ILE A 56 19.64 8.89 -3.36
C ILE A 56 18.54 8.52 -4.36
N GLN A 57 18.91 8.24 -5.61
CA GLN A 57 17.97 7.86 -6.66
C GLN A 57 17.22 6.57 -6.33
N ARG A 58 17.94 5.53 -5.89
CA ARG A 58 17.36 4.23 -5.53
C ARG A 58 16.45 4.33 -4.32
N ALA A 59 16.83 5.12 -3.32
CA ALA A 59 16.02 5.28 -2.12
C ALA A 59 14.68 5.98 -2.41
N ILE A 60 14.69 7.02 -3.25
CA ILE A 60 13.49 7.84 -3.53
C ILE A 60 12.64 7.25 -4.66
N PHE A 61 13.28 6.76 -5.73
CA PHE A 61 12.61 6.36 -6.98
C PHE A 61 12.76 4.86 -7.27
N GLY A 62 13.41 4.08 -6.42
CA GLY A 62 13.59 2.64 -6.61
C GLY A 62 14.71 2.24 -7.59
N ASP A 63 15.05 0.94 -7.58
CA ASP A 63 16.23 0.40 -8.28
C ASP A 63 16.14 0.43 -9.82
N ALA A 64 14.92 0.47 -10.35
CA ALA A 64 14.67 0.45 -11.79
C ALA A 64 14.57 1.85 -12.41
N ALA A 65 14.59 2.92 -11.60
CA ALA A 65 14.48 4.28 -12.10
C ALA A 65 15.69 4.66 -12.94
N LYS A 66 15.47 5.23 -14.12
CA LYS A 66 16.53 5.86 -14.92
C LYS A 66 16.74 7.29 -14.42
N GLU A 67 17.96 7.80 -14.51
CA GLU A 67 18.30 9.15 -14.04
C GLU A 67 17.39 10.23 -14.66
N LYS A 68 17.17 10.17 -15.97
CA LYS A 68 16.34 11.14 -16.71
C LYS A 68 14.91 11.17 -16.16
N ASP A 69 14.37 10.00 -15.83
CA ASP A 69 13.00 9.83 -15.37
C ASP A 69 12.85 10.35 -13.93
N ALA A 70 13.81 10.02 -13.04
CA ALA A 70 13.87 10.53 -11.68
C ALA A 70 13.99 12.06 -11.64
N ARG A 71 14.85 12.64 -12.49
CA ARG A 71 15.01 14.11 -12.61
C ARG A 71 13.73 14.77 -13.10
N ALA A 72 13.12 14.25 -14.17
CA ALA A 72 11.89 14.80 -14.73
C ALA A 72 10.75 14.76 -13.69
N LEU A 73 10.60 13.65 -12.99
CA LEU A 73 9.57 13.49 -11.96
C LEU A 73 9.78 14.48 -10.80
N PHE A 74 11.02 14.67 -10.34
CA PHE A 74 11.27 15.62 -9.26
C PHE A 74 10.91 17.06 -9.67
N VAL A 75 11.31 17.48 -10.88
CA VAL A 75 10.94 18.79 -11.42
C VAL A 75 9.42 18.92 -11.54
N GLU A 76 8.74 17.87 -11.97
CA GLU A 76 7.28 17.83 -12.08
C GLU A 76 6.60 17.95 -10.72
N ILE A 77 7.02 17.17 -9.71
CA ILE A 77 6.51 17.24 -8.34
C ILE A 77 6.68 18.65 -7.78
N ASN A 78 7.89 19.20 -7.91
CA ASN A 78 8.16 20.54 -7.41
C ASN A 78 7.28 21.57 -8.13
N LYS A 79 7.16 21.48 -9.47
CA LYS A 79 6.29 22.35 -10.25
C LYS A 79 4.82 22.22 -9.82
N ILE A 80 4.31 21.02 -9.57
CA ILE A 80 2.93 20.82 -9.11
C ILE A 80 2.72 21.51 -7.75
N LEU A 81 3.68 21.41 -6.84
CA LEU A 81 3.59 22.01 -5.51
C LEU A 81 3.73 23.54 -5.54
N THR A 82 4.65 24.07 -6.34
CA THR A 82 4.90 25.52 -6.44
C THR A 82 3.89 26.22 -7.34
N THR A 83 3.42 25.59 -8.42
CA THR A 83 2.36 26.15 -9.29
C THR A 83 1.00 26.17 -8.58
N LYS A 84 0.76 25.24 -7.65
CA LYS A 84 -0.40 25.25 -6.75
C LYS A 84 -0.22 26.14 -5.51
N SER A 85 0.85 26.94 -5.43
CA SER A 85 1.00 28.00 -4.44
C SER A 85 -0.01 29.11 -4.73
N ILE A 86 -1.28 28.84 -4.44
CA ILE A 86 -2.41 29.68 -4.81
C ILE A 86 -3.10 30.12 -3.53
N ASN A 87 -3.18 31.44 -3.33
CA ASN A 87 -4.14 32.02 -2.40
C ASN A 87 -5.53 31.97 -3.06
N PHE A 88 -6.22 30.84 -2.92
CA PHE A 88 -7.66 30.86 -3.09
C PHE A 88 -8.25 31.44 -1.79
N ASN A 89 -9.36 32.19 -1.85
CA ASN A 89 -9.89 32.98 -0.72
C ASN A 89 -9.96 32.26 0.64
N LYS A 90 -9.88 30.92 0.70
CA LYS A 90 -9.97 30.10 1.92
C LYS A 90 -8.90 28.99 2.04
N MET A 91 -7.86 29.01 1.19
CA MET A 91 -6.71 28.11 1.25
C MET A 91 -5.42 28.85 0.87
N LYS A 92 -4.38 28.68 1.67
CA LYS A 92 -3.02 29.20 1.44
C LYS A 92 -2.04 28.03 1.52
N LEU A 93 -1.42 27.70 0.39
CA LEU A 93 -0.29 26.78 0.30
C LEU A 93 0.92 27.59 -0.17
N LEU A 94 2.01 27.59 0.59
CA LEU A 94 3.29 28.16 0.20
C LEU A 94 4.33 27.07 0.21
N VAL A 95 5.12 26.99 -0.85
CA VAL A 95 6.28 26.09 -0.96
C VAL A 95 7.45 26.93 -1.45
N ALA A 96 8.52 26.94 -0.68
CA ALA A 96 9.72 27.72 -0.98
C ALA A 96 10.97 26.86 -0.82
N ASN A 97 11.88 27.00 -1.77
CA ASN A 97 13.17 26.35 -1.80
C ASN A 97 14.26 27.42 -1.80
N CYS A 98 15.34 27.20 -1.06
CA CYS A 98 16.50 28.08 -1.08
C CYS A 98 17.79 27.29 -0.88
N VAL A 99 18.84 27.69 -1.58
CA VAL A 99 20.21 27.21 -1.39
C VAL A 99 21.07 28.38 -0.92
N TYR A 100 21.48 28.33 0.34
CA TYR A 100 22.47 29.25 0.89
C TYR A 100 23.87 28.72 0.59
N ILE A 101 24.75 29.57 0.09
CA ILE A 101 26.14 29.22 -0.23
C ILE A 101 27.11 30.18 0.45
N GLN A 102 28.30 29.70 0.78
CA GLN A 102 29.36 30.55 1.31
C GLN A 102 29.69 31.68 0.33
N GLU A 103 29.90 32.90 0.83
CA GLU A 103 30.34 34.03 0.00
C GLU A 103 31.62 33.67 -0.80
N GLY A 104 31.61 33.98 -2.09
CA GLY A 104 32.71 33.62 -3.01
C GLY A 104 32.73 32.15 -3.45
N PHE A 105 31.78 31.33 -3.02
CA PHE A 105 31.68 29.92 -3.40
C PHE A 105 31.13 29.75 -4.83
N LYS A 106 31.99 29.27 -5.74
CA LYS A 106 31.64 29.16 -7.17
C LYS A 106 30.84 27.90 -7.48
N LEU A 107 29.53 28.07 -7.70
CA LEU A 107 28.65 27.03 -8.21
C LEU A 107 28.89 26.73 -9.70
N LEU A 108 28.65 25.49 -10.10
CA LEU A 108 28.63 25.08 -11.50
C LEU A 108 27.36 25.58 -12.19
N THR A 109 27.50 26.17 -13.39
CA THR A 109 26.37 26.67 -14.18
C THR A 109 25.26 25.63 -14.39
N PRO A 110 25.54 24.35 -14.72
CA PRO A 110 24.48 23.34 -14.84
C PRO A 110 23.66 23.12 -13.56
N TYR A 111 24.26 23.27 -12.38
CA TYR A 111 23.53 23.14 -11.11
C TYR A 111 22.62 24.34 -10.86
N VAL A 112 23.12 25.55 -11.11
CA VAL A 112 22.33 26.79 -11.03
C VAL A 112 21.11 26.74 -11.96
N GLU A 113 21.29 26.22 -13.18
CA GLU A 113 20.18 26.04 -14.13
C GLU A 113 19.12 25.06 -13.63
N GLU A 114 19.51 23.96 -12.97
CA GLU A 114 18.56 23.02 -12.35
C GLU A 114 17.84 23.65 -11.15
N MET A 115 18.53 24.40 -10.29
CA MET A 115 17.92 25.09 -9.14
C MET A 115 16.88 26.13 -9.59
N LYS A 116 17.13 26.83 -10.70
CA LYS A 116 16.15 27.73 -11.32
C LYS A 116 14.90 27.01 -11.79
N LYS A 117 15.01 25.81 -12.36
CA LYS A 117 13.85 25.01 -12.81
C LYS A 117 12.92 24.59 -11.67
N ILE A 118 13.46 24.41 -10.46
CA ILE A 118 12.70 24.06 -9.25
C ILE A 118 12.40 25.28 -8.36
N SER A 119 12.49 26.49 -8.91
CA SER A 119 12.15 27.74 -8.23
C SER A 119 12.87 27.91 -6.89
N SER A 120 14.15 27.52 -6.84
CA SER A 120 14.99 27.71 -5.67
C SER A 120 15.77 29.01 -5.76
N ASP A 121 15.70 29.83 -4.71
CA ASP A 121 16.53 31.01 -4.57
C ASP A 121 17.96 30.58 -4.19
N ILE A 122 18.98 31.21 -4.78
CA ILE A 122 20.38 31.01 -4.38
C ILE A 122 20.84 32.30 -3.70
N ILE A 123 21.25 32.20 -2.44
CA ILE A 123 21.62 33.35 -1.61
C ILE A 123 23.03 33.13 -1.07
N GLU A 124 23.89 34.12 -1.25
CA GLU A 124 25.23 34.12 -0.65
C GLU A 124 25.14 34.59 0.80
N VAL A 125 25.82 33.87 1.69
CA VAL A 125 25.88 34.15 3.12
C VAL A 125 27.31 33.87 3.58
N ASP A 126 27.81 34.68 4.50
CA ASP A 126 29.10 34.41 5.14
C ASP A 126 28.91 33.48 6.35
N PHE A 127 29.22 32.19 6.20
CA PHE A 127 29.24 31.20 7.27
C PHE A 127 30.42 31.37 8.24
N MET A 128 31.38 32.28 7.96
CA MET A 128 32.36 32.69 8.98
C MET A 128 31.66 33.47 10.11
N ASP A 129 30.65 34.28 9.79
CA ASP A 129 29.70 34.81 10.78
C ASP A 129 28.53 33.83 10.98
N ILE A 130 28.81 32.78 11.76
CA ILE A 130 27.85 31.74 12.12
C ILE A 130 26.55 32.32 12.71
N LYS A 131 26.65 33.41 13.48
CA LYS A 131 25.49 33.98 14.17
C LYS A 131 24.55 34.63 13.17
N GLU A 132 25.10 35.47 12.29
CA GLU A 132 24.33 36.15 11.26
C GLU A 132 23.79 35.16 10.22
N ALA A 133 24.62 34.22 9.75
CA ALA A 133 24.19 33.17 8.83
C ALA A 133 23.00 32.36 9.38
N ARG A 134 23.09 31.95 10.65
CA ARG A 134 22.00 31.24 11.34
C ARG A 134 20.74 32.10 11.46
N LEU A 135 20.89 33.39 11.71
CA LEU A 135 19.77 34.34 11.85
C LEU A 135 19.05 34.50 10.51
N VAL A 136 19.78 34.78 9.44
CA VAL A 136 19.25 34.95 8.08
C VAL A 136 18.46 33.72 7.64
N ILE A 137 19.03 32.52 7.81
CA ILE A 137 18.38 31.26 7.41
C ILE A 137 17.12 31.01 8.23
N ASN A 138 17.20 31.11 9.57
CA ASN A 138 16.03 30.89 10.43
C ASN A 138 14.94 31.93 10.21
N GLN A 139 15.29 33.19 9.94
CA GLN A 139 14.33 34.25 9.66
C GLN A 139 13.62 34.02 8.33
N TRP A 140 14.34 33.58 7.29
CA TRP A 140 13.72 33.17 6.03
C TRP A 140 12.75 32.00 6.24
N ILE A 141 13.14 30.95 6.97
CA ILE A 141 12.25 29.82 7.29
C ILE A 141 11.02 30.30 8.06
N CYS A 142 11.22 31.12 9.08
CA CYS A 142 10.14 31.69 9.89
C CYS A 142 9.14 32.48 9.01
N ASN A 143 9.64 33.33 8.13
CA ASN A 143 8.81 34.11 7.22
C ASN A 143 8.04 33.22 6.23
N LYS A 144 8.70 32.23 5.60
CA LYS A 144 8.06 31.31 4.65
C LYS A 144 7.07 30.35 5.30
N THR A 145 7.17 30.15 6.61
CA THR A 145 6.26 29.30 7.40
C THR A 145 5.24 30.08 8.22
N GLU A 146 5.06 31.38 7.94
CA GLU A 146 4.13 32.26 8.66
C GLU A 146 4.32 32.20 10.18
N ARG A 147 5.59 32.15 10.60
CA ARG A 147 6.05 32.11 12.00
C ARG A 147 5.69 30.83 12.76
N LYS A 148 5.29 29.77 12.07
CA LYS A 148 5.02 28.46 12.72
C LYS A 148 6.27 27.63 12.95
N ILE A 149 7.31 27.81 12.13
CA ILE A 149 8.60 27.13 12.30
C ILE A 149 9.67 28.17 12.60
N GLU A 150 10.07 28.23 13.86
CA GLU A 150 11.17 29.07 14.33
C GLU A 150 12.36 28.20 14.76
N ASN A 151 13.56 28.76 14.60
CA ASN A 151 14.81 28.15 15.07
C ASN A 151 14.99 26.69 14.61
N LEU A 152 14.85 26.42 13.30
CA LEU A 152 15.14 25.09 12.75
C LEU A 152 16.62 24.76 12.91
N ILE A 153 17.50 25.73 12.62
CA ILE A 153 18.94 25.60 12.79
C ILE A 153 19.30 25.98 14.23
N PRO A 154 19.66 25.00 15.09
CA PRO A 154 20.03 25.28 16.47
C PRO A 154 21.40 25.96 16.53
N PRO A 155 21.76 26.56 17.68
CA PRO A 155 23.13 26.97 17.94
C PRO A 155 24.10 25.81 17.71
N ASN A 156 25.30 26.10 17.21
CA ASN A 156 26.40 25.16 16.98
C ASN A 156 26.23 24.14 15.84
N LEU A 157 25.12 24.13 15.10
CA LEU A 157 25.00 23.28 13.90
C LEU A 157 25.90 23.81 12.76
N LEU A 158 25.81 25.11 12.49
CA LEU A 158 26.65 25.75 11.48
C LEU A 158 28.05 25.98 12.05
N GLN A 159 29.04 25.80 11.20
CA GLN A 159 30.45 25.93 11.52
C GLN A 159 31.12 26.81 10.45
N PRO A 160 32.32 27.37 10.69
CA PRO A 160 33.03 28.14 9.67
C PRO A 160 33.36 27.32 8.40
N ILE A 161 33.35 25.99 8.54
CA ILE A 161 33.58 25.02 7.46
C ILE A 161 32.30 24.70 6.67
N THR A 162 31.16 25.27 7.06
CA THR A 162 29.90 25.11 6.33
C THR A 162 30.02 25.77 4.97
N THR A 163 29.77 24.99 3.92
CA THR A 163 29.88 25.45 2.52
C THR A 163 28.52 25.88 1.98
N SER A 164 27.46 25.19 2.39
CA SER A 164 26.10 25.46 1.94
C SER A 164 25.05 24.91 2.89
N VAL A 165 23.87 25.52 2.85
CA VAL A 165 22.65 25.03 3.51
C VAL A 165 21.52 25.03 2.48
N ILE A 166 20.97 23.85 2.21
CA ILE A 166 19.81 23.69 1.32
C ILE A 166 18.57 23.64 2.21
N ALA A 167 17.64 24.57 2.03
CA ALA A 167 16.44 24.71 2.84
C ALA A 167 15.17 24.58 1.99
N ASN A 168 14.20 23.81 2.50
CA ASN A 168 12.82 23.81 2.02
C ASN A 168 11.89 24.26 3.15
N ALA A 169 10.88 25.06 2.82
CA ALA A 169 9.80 25.47 3.70
C ALA A 169 8.44 25.27 3.03
N ILE A 170 7.50 24.67 3.76
CA ILE A 170 6.11 24.45 3.35
C ILE A 170 5.17 25.02 4.41
N TYR A 171 4.18 25.80 3.99
CA TYR A 171 3.09 26.28 4.83
C TYR A 171 1.75 25.95 4.17
N PHE A 172 0.83 25.41 4.95
CA PHE A 172 -0.50 25.03 4.51
C PHE A 172 -1.52 25.53 5.52
N LYS A 173 -2.49 26.32 5.08
CA LYS A 173 -3.66 26.71 5.86
C LYS A 173 -4.90 26.57 5.02
N ALA A 174 -5.84 25.76 5.46
CA ALA A 174 -7.06 25.48 4.70
C ALA A 174 -8.25 25.32 5.62
N GLN A 175 -9.40 25.85 5.18
CA GLN A 175 -10.66 25.68 5.89
C GLN A 175 -11.39 24.43 5.45
N TRP A 176 -12.05 23.75 6.40
CA TRP A 176 -12.94 22.63 6.09
C TRP A 176 -14.03 23.07 5.10
N SER A 177 -14.39 22.17 4.17
CA SER A 177 -15.51 22.37 3.25
C SER A 177 -16.79 22.66 4.02
N ARG A 178 -17.06 21.81 5.03
CA ARG A 178 -18.06 22.02 6.08
C ARG A 178 -17.36 22.07 7.44
N ARG A 179 -17.49 23.20 8.13
CA ARG A 179 -16.82 23.47 9.42
C ARG A 179 -17.57 22.82 10.55
N PHE A 180 -16.86 22.47 11.61
CA PHE A 180 -17.47 22.02 12.86
C PHE A 180 -18.12 23.22 13.55
N GLU A 181 -19.29 23.03 14.16
CA GLU A 181 -19.90 24.07 14.97
C GLU A 181 -19.20 24.18 16.33
N VAL A 182 -18.67 25.36 16.64
CA VAL A 182 -17.93 25.62 17.89
C VAL A 182 -18.75 25.30 19.14
N GLN A 183 -20.06 25.51 19.08
CA GLN A 183 -21.00 25.20 20.17
C GLN A 183 -21.09 23.70 20.49
N ASN A 184 -20.75 22.83 19.55
CA ASN A 184 -20.75 21.38 19.73
C ASN A 184 -19.41 20.85 20.29
N THR A 185 -18.37 21.70 20.37
CA THR A 185 -17.08 21.35 20.95
C THR A 185 -17.17 21.31 22.48
N VAL A 186 -17.02 20.12 23.07
CA VAL A 186 -17.15 19.92 24.52
C VAL A 186 -15.94 19.20 25.12
N ASN A 187 -15.69 19.39 26.42
CA ASN A 187 -14.66 18.62 27.13
C ASN A 187 -15.05 17.14 27.14
N SER A 188 -14.18 16.27 26.64
CA SER A 188 -14.37 14.81 26.63
C SER A 188 -13.10 14.08 27.05
N ASP A 189 -13.24 12.84 27.48
CA ASP A 189 -12.08 11.99 27.76
C ASP A 189 -11.37 11.58 26.47
N PHE A 190 -10.04 11.62 26.50
CA PHE A 190 -9.14 11.04 25.51
C PHE A 190 -8.24 10.04 26.23
N PHE A 191 -8.13 8.85 25.66
CA PHE A 191 -7.40 7.75 26.26
C PHE A 191 -6.04 7.62 25.59
N CYS A 192 -4.98 7.97 26.31
CA CYS A 192 -3.62 7.91 25.81
C CYS A 192 -3.10 6.46 25.76
N ASP A 193 -3.50 5.66 26.75
CA ASP A 193 -3.26 4.23 26.87
C ASP A 193 -4.30 3.61 27.82
N GLU A 194 -4.13 2.34 28.19
CA GLU A 194 -5.05 1.60 29.07
C GLU A 194 -5.26 2.26 30.44
N ILE A 195 -4.27 3.03 30.92
CA ILE A 195 -4.23 3.57 32.28
C ILE A 195 -4.46 5.08 32.27
N ARG A 196 -3.89 5.80 31.30
CA ARG A 196 -3.89 7.26 31.25
C ARG A 196 -5.04 7.79 30.40
N ARG A 197 -5.83 8.67 31.01
CA ARG A 197 -6.86 9.48 30.35
C ARG A 197 -6.67 10.96 30.65
N ILE A 198 -6.94 11.80 29.67
CA ILE A 198 -6.90 13.26 29.79
C ILE A 198 -8.20 13.87 29.26
N LYS A 199 -8.55 15.07 29.73
CA LYS A 199 -9.68 15.83 29.16
C LYS A 199 -9.19 16.68 28.00
N VAL A 200 -9.87 16.60 26.86
CA VAL A 200 -9.58 17.39 25.65
C VAL A 200 -10.82 18.09 25.14
N LYS A 201 -10.63 19.17 24.39
CA LYS A 201 -11.71 19.79 23.61
C LYS A 201 -12.02 18.87 22.43
N MET A 202 -13.18 18.23 22.47
CA MET A 202 -13.62 17.27 21.46
C MET A 202 -14.66 17.93 20.57
N MET A 203 -14.28 18.19 19.32
CA MET A 203 -15.19 18.66 18.27
C MET A 203 -16.16 17.54 17.93
N ARG A 204 -17.42 17.86 17.69
CA ARG A 204 -18.47 16.88 17.37
C ARG A 204 -19.33 17.39 16.24
N ASP A 205 -19.64 16.50 15.31
CA ASP A 205 -20.55 16.82 14.22
C ASP A 205 -21.20 15.56 13.66
N LYS A 206 -22.33 15.72 12.97
CA LYS A 206 -22.98 14.69 12.17
C LYS A 206 -23.27 15.27 10.80
N GLN A 207 -22.50 14.84 9.81
CA GLN A 207 -22.63 15.30 8.43
C GLN A 207 -22.07 14.26 7.46
N GLU A 208 -22.20 14.54 6.17
CA GLU A 208 -21.59 13.73 5.12
C GLU A 208 -20.07 13.87 5.12
N PHE A 209 -19.37 12.74 5.27
CA PHE A 209 -17.93 12.63 5.14
C PHE A 209 -17.57 11.53 4.15
N TYR A 210 -16.37 11.60 3.57
CA TYR A 210 -15.83 10.44 2.88
C TYR A 210 -15.45 9.40 3.93
N TYR A 211 -15.93 8.18 3.77
CA TYR A 211 -15.79 7.14 4.76
C TYR A 211 -15.49 5.81 4.09
N TYR A 212 -14.61 5.05 4.71
CA TYR A 212 -14.34 3.67 4.37
C TYR A 212 -14.06 2.90 5.66
N GLU A 213 -14.37 1.62 5.69
CA GLU A 213 -13.93 0.75 6.78
C GLU A 213 -13.63 -0.65 6.26
N ASN A 214 -12.74 -1.34 6.95
CA ASN A 214 -12.48 -2.76 6.76
C ASN A 214 -12.40 -3.46 8.14
N GLU A 215 -11.86 -4.68 8.20
CA GLU A 215 -11.71 -5.43 9.46
C GLU A 215 -10.79 -4.74 10.47
N ILE A 216 -9.83 -3.92 10.01
CA ILE A 216 -8.72 -3.40 10.82
C ILE A 216 -9.03 -1.98 11.33
N CYS A 217 -9.55 -1.12 10.45
CA CYS A 217 -9.70 0.30 10.75
C CYS A 217 -10.88 0.97 10.05
N GLN A 218 -11.20 2.15 10.54
CA GLN A 218 -12.09 3.13 9.92
C GLN A 218 -11.23 4.24 9.31
N LEU A 219 -11.59 4.68 8.11
CA LEU A 219 -11.02 5.82 7.42
C LEU A 219 -12.07 6.92 7.34
N LEU A 220 -11.73 8.11 7.80
CA LEU A 220 -12.51 9.32 7.63
C LEU A 220 -11.75 10.32 6.76
N GLY A 221 -12.33 10.73 5.63
CA GLY A 221 -11.86 11.79 4.76
C GLY A 221 -12.69 13.06 4.94
N ILE A 222 -12.02 14.15 5.32
CA ILE A 222 -12.60 15.48 5.49
C ILE A 222 -12.03 16.39 4.40
N SER A 223 -12.90 16.89 3.51
CA SER A 223 -12.50 17.78 2.42
C SER A 223 -12.32 19.22 2.90
N TYR A 224 -11.39 19.93 2.28
CA TYR A 224 -11.27 21.39 2.42
C TYR A 224 -12.16 22.11 1.37
N LYS A 225 -12.43 23.41 1.54
CA LYS A 225 -13.29 24.18 0.62
C LYS A 225 -12.81 24.19 -0.83
N GLU A 226 -11.53 24.00 -1.06
CA GLU A 226 -10.96 23.82 -2.39
C GLU A 226 -10.91 22.31 -2.71
N ASN A 227 -11.57 21.90 -3.81
CA ASN A 227 -11.91 20.50 -4.16
C ASN A 227 -10.74 19.52 -4.40
N ASN A 228 -9.50 19.87 -4.02
CA ASN A 228 -8.30 19.10 -4.32
C ASN A 228 -7.49 18.66 -3.09
N PHE A 229 -7.92 19.03 -1.87
CA PHE A 229 -7.21 18.66 -0.63
C PHE A 229 -8.17 18.02 0.37
N TRP A 230 -7.63 17.03 1.10
CA TRP A 230 -8.35 16.22 2.07
C TRP A 230 -7.46 15.97 3.28
N MET A 231 -8.07 15.91 4.47
CA MET A 231 -7.46 15.25 5.62
C MET A 231 -8.05 13.86 5.73
N TYR A 232 -7.19 12.84 5.79
CA TYR A 232 -7.59 11.48 6.07
C TYR A 232 -7.17 11.10 7.49
N ILE A 233 -8.10 10.52 8.24
CA ILE A 233 -7.89 10.03 9.61
C ILE A 233 -8.14 8.53 9.58
N LEU A 234 -7.13 7.75 9.96
CA LEU A 234 -7.27 6.32 10.19
C LEU A 234 -7.44 6.08 11.68
N LEU A 235 -8.49 5.33 12.03
CA LEU A 235 -8.84 4.97 13.39
C LEU A 235 -8.91 3.43 13.49
N PRO A 236 -8.04 2.79 14.28
CA PRO A 236 -8.15 1.36 14.55
C PRO A 236 -9.53 1.03 15.13
N LYS A 237 -10.16 -0.07 14.67
CA LYS A 237 -11.44 -0.53 15.22
C LYS A 237 -11.27 -1.03 16.67
N GLN A 238 -10.15 -1.70 16.95
CA GLN A 238 -9.78 -2.10 18.30
C GLN A 238 -9.07 -0.97 19.03
N ARG A 239 -9.52 -0.68 20.25
CA ARG A 239 -8.90 0.34 21.11
C ARG A 239 -7.46 -0.05 21.44
N PHE A 240 -6.55 0.92 21.37
CA PHE A 240 -5.10 0.76 21.60
C PHE A 240 -4.35 -0.09 20.55
N ALA A 241 -5.02 -0.55 19.48
CA ALA A 241 -4.40 -1.31 18.39
C ALA A 241 -3.76 -0.42 17.30
N LEU A 242 -3.30 0.79 17.64
CA LEU A 242 -2.69 1.70 16.66
C LEU A 242 -1.42 1.11 16.05
N GLN A 243 -0.57 0.53 16.89
CA GLN A 243 0.69 -0.06 16.44
C GLN A 243 0.47 -1.27 15.53
N GLU A 244 -0.51 -2.12 15.85
CA GLU A 244 -0.90 -3.28 15.04
C GLU A 244 -1.48 -2.86 13.69
N MET A 245 -2.40 -1.88 13.69
CA MET A 245 -2.93 -1.29 12.47
C MET A 245 -1.80 -0.75 11.59
N GLU A 246 -0.92 0.10 12.12
CA GLU A 246 0.19 0.69 11.37
C GLU A 246 1.16 -0.35 10.81
N ASN A 247 1.43 -1.44 11.54
CA ASN A 247 2.32 -2.51 11.10
C ASN A 247 1.68 -3.38 10.01
N SER A 248 0.35 -3.51 10.03
CA SER A 248 -0.41 -4.27 9.03
C SER A 248 -0.61 -3.51 7.72
N LEU A 249 -0.54 -2.17 7.74
CA LEU A 249 -0.82 -1.32 6.59
C LEU A 249 0.36 -1.27 5.62
N THR A 250 0.01 -1.38 4.34
CA THR A 250 0.92 -1.13 3.21
C THR A 250 0.49 0.10 2.42
N SER A 251 1.41 0.67 1.63
CA SER A 251 1.10 1.78 0.72
C SER A 251 -0.06 1.45 -0.24
N ASN A 252 -0.15 0.20 -0.68
CA ASN A 252 -1.23 -0.25 -1.57
C ASN A 252 -2.58 -0.32 -0.86
N GLN A 253 -2.62 -0.83 0.37
CA GLN A 253 -3.86 -0.86 1.16
C GLN A 253 -4.33 0.56 1.50
N LEU A 254 -3.41 1.49 1.81
CA LEU A 254 -3.77 2.90 2.01
C LEU A 254 -4.35 3.53 0.73
N ALA A 255 -3.72 3.28 -0.42
CA ALA A 255 -4.24 3.77 -1.70
C ALA A 255 -5.62 3.20 -2.01
N GLU A 256 -5.84 1.91 -1.72
CA GLU A 256 -7.13 1.25 -1.85
C GLU A 256 -8.20 1.90 -0.95
N MET A 257 -7.89 2.12 0.33
CA MET A 257 -8.79 2.79 1.28
C MET A 257 -9.18 4.19 0.79
N PHE A 258 -8.23 4.96 0.25
CA PHE A 258 -8.50 6.31 -0.28
C PHE A 258 -9.32 6.31 -1.57
N GLN A 259 -9.41 5.19 -2.29
CA GLN A 259 -10.16 5.06 -3.54
C GLN A 259 -11.55 4.44 -3.33
N ASN A 260 -11.68 3.53 -2.37
CA ASN A 260 -12.87 2.70 -2.18
C ASN A 260 -13.86 3.24 -1.14
N GLY A 261 -13.58 4.38 -0.51
CA GLY A 261 -14.55 5.06 0.35
C GLY A 261 -15.69 5.71 -0.43
N ALA A 262 -16.74 6.05 0.31
CA ALA A 262 -17.94 6.71 -0.20
C ALA A 262 -18.32 7.90 0.69
N ILE A 263 -19.02 8.87 0.13
CA ILE A 263 -19.59 9.97 0.92
C ILE A 263 -20.86 9.47 1.61
N VAL A 264 -20.88 9.46 2.94
CA VAL A 264 -22.00 8.99 3.76
C VAL A 264 -22.12 9.83 5.03
N ASP A 265 -23.30 9.82 5.66
CA ASP A 265 -23.51 10.49 6.95
C ASP A 265 -22.75 9.77 8.07
N VAL A 266 -21.80 10.48 8.70
CA VAL A 266 -21.01 9.96 9.83
C VAL A 266 -21.12 10.91 11.01
N THR A 267 -21.34 10.36 12.20
CA THR A 267 -21.19 11.11 13.46
C THR A 267 -19.75 11.01 13.92
N VAL A 268 -19.04 12.13 13.93
CA VAL A 268 -17.61 12.18 14.20
C VAL A 268 -17.33 12.89 15.53
N LYS A 269 -16.28 12.42 16.22
CA LYS A 269 -15.71 13.07 17.40
C LYS A 269 -14.21 13.16 17.22
N ILE A 270 -13.67 14.37 17.10
CA ILE A 270 -12.26 14.59 16.80
C ILE A 270 -11.70 15.60 17.80
N PRO A 271 -10.56 15.33 18.47
CA PRO A 271 -9.96 16.29 19.36
C PRO A 271 -9.50 17.53 18.57
N LYS A 272 -9.64 18.70 19.18
CA LYS A 272 -8.90 19.89 18.78
C LYS A 272 -7.49 19.77 19.35
N PHE A 273 -6.47 19.87 18.51
CA PHE A 273 -5.08 19.65 18.93
C PHE A 273 -4.09 20.49 18.14
N SER A 274 -2.91 20.67 18.73
CA SER A 274 -1.72 21.16 18.05
C SER A 274 -0.50 20.43 18.59
N PHE A 275 0.46 20.14 17.73
CA PHE A 275 1.76 19.62 18.15
C PHE A 275 2.86 20.00 17.16
N THR A 276 4.09 19.99 17.69
CA THR A 276 5.32 20.28 16.93
C THR A 276 6.26 19.10 17.09
N SER A 277 6.88 18.70 15.99
CA SER A 277 7.86 17.62 15.93
C SER A 277 9.15 18.15 15.31
N ALA A 278 10.28 17.82 15.91
CA ALA A 278 11.60 18.04 15.35
C ALA A 278 12.38 16.73 15.35
N SER A 279 13.13 16.48 14.28
CA SER A 279 13.91 15.25 14.09
C SER A 279 15.14 15.53 13.23
N ASN A 280 16.27 14.91 13.58
CA ASN A 280 17.41 14.77 12.67
C ASN A 280 17.17 13.54 11.79
N MET A 281 17.28 13.71 10.48
CA MET A 281 16.99 12.68 9.48
C MET A 281 18.21 11.83 9.13
N LYS A 282 19.39 12.11 9.72
CA LYS A 282 20.63 11.40 9.40
C LYS A 282 20.54 9.89 9.54
N ASP A 283 20.17 9.39 10.72
CA ASP A 283 20.06 7.94 10.98
C ASP A 283 18.93 7.31 10.14
N VAL A 284 17.80 8.01 10.06
CA VAL A 284 16.61 7.59 9.29
C VAL A 284 16.95 7.40 7.81
N LEU A 285 17.61 8.38 7.18
CA LEU A 285 17.98 8.33 5.76
C LEU A 285 19.12 7.34 5.50
N THR A 286 20.02 7.16 6.47
CA THR A 286 21.05 6.11 6.42
C THR A 286 20.41 4.72 6.37
N GLU A 287 19.42 4.45 7.22
CA GLU A 287 18.66 3.20 7.19
C GLU A 287 17.82 3.00 5.91
N LEU A 288 17.49 4.09 5.21
CA LEU A 288 16.83 4.04 3.91
C LEU A 288 17.82 3.85 2.74
N GLY A 289 19.11 3.66 3.04
CA GLY A 289 20.14 3.36 2.04
C GLY A 289 20.80 4.59 1.42
N MET A 290 20.70 5.76 2.08
CA MET A 290 21.37 7.00 1.66
C MET A 290 22.56 7.36 2.58
N GLY A 291 23.22 6.36 3.17
CA GLY A 291 24.29 6.60 4.14
C GLY A 291 25.50 7.34 3.56
N ILE A 292 25.83 7.13 2.28
CA ILE A 292 27.02 7.72 1.66
C ILE A 292 27.00 9.25 1.62
N ILE A 293 25.82 9.89 1.66
CA ILE A 293 25.73 11.36 1.63
C ILE A 293 26.36 11.98 2.88
N PHE A 294 26.42 11.21 3.98
CA PHE A 294 27.00 11.61 5.26
C PHE A 294 28.46 11.21 5.42
N ASP A 295 29.03 10.53 4.42
CA ASP A 295 30.40 10.05 4.44
C ASP A 295 31.34 11.11 3.86
N GLY A 296 32.12 11.77 4.72
CA GLY A 296 33.07 12.79 4.30
C GLY A 296 34.20 12.31 3.39
N GLU A 297 34.41 10.99 3.25
CA GLU A 297 35.41 10.44 2.34
C GLU A 297 34.84 10.04 0.98
N ASN A 298 33.62 9.50 0.99
CA ASN A 298 33.03 8.86 -0.19
C ASN A 298 31.87 9.65 -0.82
N ALA A 299 31.33 10.66 -0.14
CA ALA A 299 30.31 11.53 -0.72
C ALA A 299 30.85 12.26 -1.96
N ASP A 300 30.02 12.36 -2.99
CA ASP A 300 30.37 13.01 -4.24
C ASP A 300 29.27 14.00 -4.62
N PHE A 301 29.49 15.26 -4.24
CA PHE A 301 28.66 16.41 -4.62
C PHE A 301 29.36 17.32 -5.65
N SER A 302 30.23 16.73 -6.48
CA SER A 302 31.01 17.47 -7.49
C SER A 302 30.18 18.10 -8.63
N LYS A 303 28.86 17.92 -8.63
CA LYS A 303 27.96 18.66 -9.53
C LYS A 303 27.51 19.99 -8.96
N ILE A 304 27.68 20.25 -7.65
CA ILE A 304 27.45 21.57 -7.04
C ILE A 304 28.60 22.51 -7.40
N CYS A 305 29.82 22.07 -7.14
CA CYS A 305 31.05 22.81 -7.43
C CYS A 305 32.14 21.82 -7.88
N LYS A 306 33.24 22.29 -8.48
CA LYS A 306 34.33 21.40 -8.95
C LYS A 306 35.05 20.64 -7.83
N ARG A 307 34.81 20.97 -6.56
CA ARG A 307 35.45 20.34 -5.40
C ARG A 307 34.80 18.98 -5.10
N LYS A 308 35.55 18.08 -4.47
CA LYS A 308 35.14 16.71 -4.12
C LYS A 308 35.16 16.42 -2.62
N ASP A 309 35.29 17.47 -1.82
CA ASP A 309 35.47 17.44 -0.37
C ASP A 309 34.20 17.85 0.38
N ILE A 310 33.05 17.92 -0.30
CA ILE A 310 31.79 18.35 0.29
C ILE A 310 30.91 17.14 0.55
N PHE A 311 30.38 17.07 1.76
CA PHE A 311 29.44 16.04 2.20
C PHE A 311 28.31 16.67 3.04
N VAL A 312 27.25 15.92 3.26
CA VAL A 312 26.16 16.34 4.15
C VAL A 312 26.54 16.03 5.59
N SER A 313 26.61 17.06 6.43
CA SER A 313 26.84 16.89 7.87
C SER A 313 25.58 16.39 8.57
N ASP A 314 24.46 17.09 8.35
CA ASP A 314 23.19 16.90 9.03
C ASP A 314 21.99 17.25 8.13
N ILE A 315 20.85 16.63 8.43
CA ILE A 315 19.55 16.97 7.82
C ILE A 315 18.53 17.16 8.94
N LEU A 316 18.12 18.40 9.19
CA LEU A 316 17.13 18.72 10.22
C LEU A 316 15.76 18.94 9.61
N HIS A 317 14.73 18.35 10.22
CA HIS A 317 13.34 18.56 9.84
C HIS A 317 12.50 18.96 11.05
N LYS A 318 11.67 19.98 10.88
CA LYS A 318 10.69 20.42 11.89
C LYS A 318 9.33 20.63 11.24
N ALA A 319 8.28 20.16 11.89
CA ALA A 319 6.91 20.26 11.40
C ALA A 319 5.95 20.64 12.54
N PHE A 320 4.93 21.43 12.21
CA PHE A 320 3.87 21.94 13.06
C PHE A 320 2.52 21.60 12.46
N LEU A 321 1.57 21.16 13.29
CA LEU A 321 0.17 20.94 12.91
C LEU A 321 -0.75 21.54 13.95
N GLU A 322 -1.82 22.17 13.51
CA GLU A 322 -2.98 22.59 14.31
C GLU A 322 -4.26 22.21 13.57
N VAL A 323 -5.18 21.58 14.31
CA VAL A 323 -6.50 21.17 13.84
C VAL A 323 -7.56 21.73 14.76
N ASN A 324 -8.51 22.46 14.19
CA ASN A 324 -9.59 23.12 14.92
C ASN A 324 -10.92 23.10 14.13
N GLU A 325 -11.94 23.78 14.66
CA GLU A 325 -13.29 23.77 14.09
C GLU A 325 -13.38 24.43 12.71
N GLU A 326 -12.47 25.34 12.41
CA GLU A 326 -12.44 26.07 11.14
C GLU A 326 -11.69 25.30 10.05
N GLY A 327 -10.61 24.61 10.41
CA GLY A 327 -9.71 24.01 9.43
C GLY A 327 -8.45 23.41 10.02
N THR A 328 -7.43 23.37 9.18
CA THR A 328 -6.08 22.94 9.52
C THR A 328 -5.06 24.01 9.15
N GLU A 329 -4.10 24.23 10.04
CA GLU A 329 -2.89 25.01 9.79
C GLU A 329 -1.67 24.13 10.06
N ALA A 330 -0.82 23.96 9.06
CA ALA A 330 0.36 23.11 9.11
C ALA A 330 1.56 23.83 8.51
N ALA A 331 2.75 23.57 9.04
CA ALA A 331 3.99 24.08 8.49
C ALA A 331 5.09 23.03 8.64
N ALA A 332 6.05 23.04 7.73
CA ALA A 332 7.24 22.21 7.84
C ALA A 332 8.43 22.89 7.20
N ALA A 333 9.61 22.61 7.73
CA ALA A 333 10.86 23.03 7.11
C ALA A 333 11.90 21.92 7.24
N THR A 334 12.73 21.80 6.22
CA THR A 334 13.85 20.87 6.17
C THR A 334 15.10 21.61 5.75
N ALA A 335 16.21 21.39 6.44
CA ALA A 335 17.52 21.93 6.10
C ALA A 335 18.55 20.81 5.97
N VAL A 336 19.31 20.82 4.88
CA VAL A 336 20.45 19.95 4.60
C VAL A 336 21.70 20.81 4.70
N THR A 337 22.56 20.53 5.68
CA THR A 337 23.79 21.30 5.92
C THR A 337 24.99 20.56 5.32
N MET A 338 25.75 21.25 4.47
CA MET A 338 26.94 20.67 3.82
C MET A 338 28.22 21.34 4.33
N THR A 339 29.26 20.54 4.51
CA THR A 339 30.54 20.98 5.08
C THR A 339 31.70 20.43 4.28
N ASP A 340 32.82 21.15 4.34
CA ASP A 340 34.10 20.74 3.77
C ASP A 340 34.83 19.70 4.66
N LYS A 341 35.41 18.68 4.02
CA LYS A 341 36.25 17.63 4.62
C LYS A 341 37.52 18.20 5.28
N ALA A 342 38.11 19.27 4.75
CA ALA A 342 39.45 19.72 5.13
C ALA A 342 39.60 20.18 6.59
N ALA A 343 38.50 20.31 7.36
CA ALA A 343 38.55 20.74 8.75
C ALA A 343 37.51 20.07 9.68
N ALA A 344 36.85 18.99 9.25
CA ALA A 344 35.94 18.23 10.11
C ALA A 344 36.70 17.37 11.13
N MET A 345 37.18 17.96 12.23
CA MET A 345 37.60 17.17 13.39
C MET A 345 36.36 16.45 13.97
N PRO A 346 36.43 15.13 14.23
CA PRO A 346 35.29 14.42 14.80
C PRO A 346 35.07 14.85 16.26
N SER A 347 34.10 15.73 16.51
CA SER A 347 33.57 15.94 17.86
C SER A 347 32.73 14.72 18.24
N LYS A 348 33.23 13.88 19.16
CA LYS A 348 32.46 12.77 19.73
C LYS A 348 31.27 13.34 20.51
N GLN A 349 30.06 13.13 20.03
CA GLN A 349 28.84 13.25 20.83
C GLN A 349 28.37 11.86 21.27
N LEU A 350 28.03 11.74 22.55
CA LEU A 350 27.58 10.51 23.18
C LEU A 350 26.06 10.41 23.02
N PHE A 351 25.57 9.47 22.22
CA PHE A 351 24.15 9.12 22.15
C PHE A 351 23.90 7.85 22.97
N PHE A 352 22.91 7.88 23.86
CA PHE A 352 22.42 6.69 24.54
C PHE A 352 21.56 5.87 23.56
N PHE A 353 22.09 4.74 23.08
CA PHE A 353 21.31 3.76 22.31
C PHE A 353 20.95 2.56 23.20
N SER A 354 19.68 2.44 23.60
CA SER A 354 19.15 1.17 24.09
C SER A 354 18.77 0.31 22.88
N HIS A 355 19.55 -0.72 22.60
CA HIS A 355 19.26 -1.73 21.57
C HIS A 355 18.40 -2.86 22.16
N PHE A 356 17.35 -3.25 21.43
CA PHE A 356 16.89 -4.64 21.34
C PHE A 356 16.44 -4.92 19.89
N LYS A 357 16.85 -6.07 19.35
CA LYS A 357 16.67 -6.49 17.95
C LYS A 357 16.09 -7.90 17.92
N VAL A 358 14.94 -8.13 17.27
CA VAL A 358 14.54 -9.46 16.73
C VAL A 358 13.64 -9.33 15.47
N ARG A 359 14.21 -9.86 14.36
CA ARG A 359 13.70 -10.58 13.17
C ARG A 359 12.56 -10.04 12.26
N THR A 360 12.89 -10.07 10.95
CA THR A 360 12.16 -9.71 9.73
C THR A 360 11.29 -10.83 9.15
N MET A 361 10.24 -10.47 8.37
CA MET A 361 9.99 -10.89 6.97
C MET A 361 8.84 -10.07 6.32
N SER A 362 9.12 -9.57 5.11
CA SER A 362 8.27 -8.84 4.14
C SER A 362 7.22 -9.75 3.47
N LYS A 363 6.16 -9.36 2.72
CA LYS A 363 5.84 -8.24 1.80
C LYS A 363 4.38 -8.52 1.33
N ALA A 364 3.43 -7.58 1.33
CA ALA A 364 2.07 -7.85 0.81
C ALA A 364 1.84 -7.24 -0.59
N THR A 365 2.06 -8.08 -1.61
CA THR A 365 1.09 -8.19 -2.72
C THR A 365 -0.14 -8.86 -2.11
N ILE A 366 -1.38 -8.62 -2.59
CA ILE A 366 -2.47 -9.56 -2.29
C ILE A 366 -2.11 -10.86 -3.01
N MET A 367 -1.27 -11.65 -2.36
CA MET A 367 -1.09 -13.05 -2.69
C MET A 367 -2.31 -13.72 -2.08
N LEU A 368 -3.12 -14.32 -2.95
CA LEU A 368 -4.09 -15.29 -2.50
C LEU A 368 -3.29 -16.39 -1.81
N ASP A 369 -3.45 -16.52 -0.51
CA ASP A 369 -2.77 -17.56 0.25
C ASP A 369 -3.40 -18.91 -0.10
N SER A 370 -2.59 -19.97 -0.05
CA SER A 370 -3.07 -21.36 -0.15
C SER A 370 -3.87 -21.78 1.08
N ASN A 371 -3.76 -21.04 2.18
CA ASN A 371 -4.45 -21.27 3.44
C ASN A 371 -5.89 -20.74 3.41
N ASN A 372 -6.85 -21.57 3.82
CA ASN A 372 -8.21 -21.11 4.05
C ASN A 372 -8.28 -20.25 5.34
N LYS A 373 -8.50 -18.93 5.17
CA LYS A 373 -8.54 -17.95 6.27
C LYS A 373 -9.65 -18.27 7.28
N PHE A 374 -10.83 -18.71 6.82
CA PHE A 374 -11.94 -19.07 7.71
C PHE A 374 -11.59 -20.27 8.61
N ILE A 375 -11.01 -21.33 8.05
CA ILE A 375 -10.55 -22.49 8.83
C ILE A 375 -9.48 -22.06 9.84
N THR A 376 -8.55 -21.20 9.42
CA THR A 376 -7.47 -20.68 10.28
C THR A 376 -8.03 -19.95 11.49
N GLU A 377 -8.94 -18.99 11.27
CA GLU A 377 -9.55 -18.19 12.34
C GLU A 377 -10.47 -19.03 13.23
N ALA A 378 -11.31 -19.90 12.64
CA ALA A 378 -12.23 -20.74 13.39
C ALA A 378 -11.50 -21.72 14.31
N LEU A 379 -10.48 -22.43 13.81
CA LEU A 379 -9.69 -23.35 14.64
C LEU A 379 -8.82 -22.59 15.66
N SER A 380 -8.25 -21.44 15.31
CA SER A 380 -7.46 -20.63 16.25
C SER A 380 -8.30 -20.19 17.45
N ASN A 381 -9.53 -19.73 17.19
CA ASN A 381 -10.45 -19.32 18.24
C ASN A 381 -10.83 -20.51 19.14
N GLN A 382 -11.11 -21.68 18.57
CA GLN A 382 -11.51 -22.85 19.36
C GLN A 382 -10.34 -23.43 20.18
N PHE A 383 -9.15 -23.53 19.59
CA PHE A 383 -7.98 -24.11 20.26
C PHE A 383 -7.46 -23.20 21.37
N SER A 384 -7.44 -21.88 21.14
CA SER A 384 -7.08 -20.91 22.18
C SER A 384 -8.06 -20.91 23.35
N ASN A 385 -9.37 -21.01 23.07
CA ASN A 385 -10.40 -21.11 24.11
C ASN A 385 -10.28 -22.41 24.92
N ALA A 386 -10.02 -23.54 24.26
CA ALA A 386 -9.80 -24.82 24.93
C ALA A 386 -8.59 -24.79 25.87
N LEU A 387 -7.45 -24.25 25.41
CA LEU A 387 -6.23 -24.13 26.22
C LEU A 387 -6.35 -23.12 27.36
N ALA A 388 -7.17 -22.08 27.20
CA ALA A 388 -7.46 -21.12 28.26
C ALA A 388 -8.43 -21.66 29.33
N GLY A 389 -8.99 -22.87 29.15
CA GLY A 389 -10.01 -23.43 30.04
C GLY A 389 -11.36 -22.70 29.96
N ASN A 390 -11.61 -21.97 28.87
CA ASN A 390 -12.86 -21.26 28.67
C ASN A 390 -14.00 -22.23 28.30
N ARG A 391 -15.25 -21.79 28.46
CA ARG A 391 -16.43 -22.56 28.05
C ARG A 391 -16.40 -22.77 26.54
N LEU A 392 -16.40 -24.04 26.11
CA LEU A 392 -16.45 -24.41 24.70
C LEU A 392 -17.84 -24.14 24.10
N GLU A 393 -17.85 -23.45 22.97
CA GLU A 393 -19.06 -23.13 22.21
C GLU A 393 -19.36 -24.22 21.17
N SER A 394 -20.64 -24.40 20.83
CA SER A 394 -21.01 -25.32 19.76
C SER A 394 -20.66 -24.72 18.40
N VAL A 395 -20.06 -25.51 17.54
CA VAL A 395 -19.63 -25.16 16.19
C VAL A 395 -20.48 -25.93 15.18
N ASN A 396 -21.05 -25.20 14.21
CA ASN A 396 -21.72 -25.77 13.04
C ASN A 396 -21.68 -24.73 11.91
N PHE A 397 -20.67 -24.83 11.04
CA PHE A 397 -20.44 -23.91 9.95
C PHE A 397 -20.38 -24.65 8.62
N HIS A 398 -21.26 -24.26 7.70
CA HIS A 398 -21.21 -24.69 6.31
C HIS A 398 -20.69 -23.53 5.45
N PHE A 399 -19.62 -23.76 4.70
CA PHE A 399 -19.04 -22.74 3.83
C PHE A 399 -18.48 -23.36 2.56
N LYS A 400 -18.36 -22.55 1.51
CA LYS A 400 -17.86 -22.99 0.20
C LYS A 400 -16.74 -22.06 -0.27
N ASP A 401 -15.72 -22.64 -0.88
CA ASP A 401 -14.75 -21.87 -1.66
C ASP A 401 -15.37 -21.41 -2.98
N PHE A 402 -14.75 -20.42 -3.61
CA PHE A 402 -15.19 -19.89 -4.91
C PHE A 402 -15.23 -20.93 -6.03
N ASP A 403 -14.60 -22.10 -5.85
CA ASP A 403 -14.57 -23.21 -6.79
C ASP A 403 -15.48 -24.38 -6.49
N GLY A 404 -16.47 -24.18 -5.61
CA GLY A 404 -17.49 -25.19 -5.37
C GLY A 404 -17.06 -26.28 -4.40
N VAL A 405 -15.80 -26.26 -3.95
CA VAL A 405 -15.36 -27.05 -2.79
C VAL A 405 -16.16 -26.60 -1.58
N ALA A 406 -16.81 -27.56 -0.92
CA ALA A 406 -17.62 -27.28 0.26
C ALA A 406 -16.94 -27.83 1.51
N TYR A 407 -17.11 -27.12 2.61
CA TYR A 407 -16.61 -27.51 3.91
C TYR A 407 -17.74 -27.50 4.92
N HIS A 408 -17.59 -28.35 5.93
CA HIS A 408 -18.40 -28.34 7.12
C HIS A 408 -17.51 -28.46 8.34
N MET A 409 -17.67 -27.54 9.28
CA MET A 409 -17.01 -27.59 10.57
C MET A 409 -18.07 -27.78 11.64
N SER A 410 -18.02 -28.90 12.37
CA SER A 410 -19.06 -29.28 13.32
C SER A 410 -18.50 -29.96 14.57
N ASN A 411 -19.33 -30.06 15.62
CA ASN A 411 -19.06 -30.96 16.74
C ASN A 411 -19.63 -32.36 16.43
N PRO A 412 -18.79 -33.41 16.31
CA PRO A 412 -19.29 -34.75 16.02
C PRO A 412 -20.09 -35.29 17.22
N ASN A 413 -21.28 -35.84 16.96
CA ASN A 413 -22.22 -36.32 17.99
C ASN A 413 -22.57 -35.27 19.08
N ASP A 414 -22.57 -33.99 18.72
CA ASP A 414 -22.76 -32.85 19.65
C ASP A 414 -21.70 -32.77 20.78
N ASP A 415 -20.56 -33.47 20.62
CA ASP A 415 -19.45 -33.43 21.57
C ASP A 415 -18.63 -32.14 21.38
N LYS A 416 -18.84 -31.18 22.28
CA LYS A 416 -18.15 -29.88 22.27
C LYS A 416 -16.65 -29.97 22.47
N ASN A 417 -16.13 -31.10 22.95
CA ASN A 417 -14.69 -31.31 23.08
C ASN A 417 -14.05 -31.74 21.76
N LYS A 418 -14.83 -31.96 20.70
CA LYS A 418 -14.30 -32.38 19.41
C LYS A 418 -14.73 -31.43 18.31
N ILE A 419 -13.84 -31.21 17.36
CA ILE A 419 -14.13 -30.45 16.15
C ILE A 419 -13.86 -31.35 14.95
N MET A 420 -14.88 -31.53 14.13
CA MET A 420 -14.79 -32.20 12.85
C MET A 420 -14.72 -31.16 11.74
N LEU A 421 -13.72 -31.25 10.88
CA LEU A 421 -13.56 -30.47 9.65
C LEU A 421 -13.70 -31.41 8.46
N SER A 422 -14.83 -31.32 7.76
CA SER A 422 -15.16 -32.12 6.58
C SER A 422 -15.01 -31.31 5.31
N ILE A 423 -14.54 -31.94 4.22
CA ILE A 423 -14.39 -31.33 2.89
C ILE A 423 -15.05 -32.21 1.81
N TYR A 424 -15.75 -31.55 0.89
CA TYR A 424 -16.34 -32.13 -0.30
C TYR A 424 -15.69 -31.55 -1.55
N LEU A 425 -15.22 -32.45 -2.41
CA LEU A 425 -14.56 -32.24 -3.69
C LEU A 425 -15.33 -33.02 -4.76
N SER A 426 -15.89 -32.32 -5.76
CA SER A 426 -16.62 -32.98 -6.85
C SER A 426 -15.77 -33.91 -7.70
N TYR A 427 -14.44 -33.74 -7.68
CA TYR A 427 -13.44 -34.48 -8.42
C TYR A 427 -12.64 -35.44 -7.54
N TYR A 428 -13.20 -35.83 -6.38
CA TYR A 428 -12.50 -36.69 -5.42
C TYR A 428 -12.09 -38.04 -6.01
N GLU A 429 -12.98 -38.69 -6.77
CA GLU A 429 -12.74 -40.00 -7.39
C GLU A 429 -11.52 -39.96 -8.33
N GLU A 430 -11.38 -38.88 -9.11
CA GLU A 430 -10.21 -38.67 -9.98
C GLU A 430 -8.93 -38.53 -9.15
N LEU A 431 -8.97 -37.84 -8.00
CA LEU A 431 -7.81 -37.75 -7.10
C LEU A 431 -7.46 -39.08 -6.42
N GLN A 432 -8.41 -40.02 -6.29
CA GLN A 432 -8.15 -41.35 -5.75
C GLN A 432 -7.22 -42.16 -6.66
N GLU A 433 -7.35 -42.03 -7.98
CA GLU A 433 -6.44 -42.65 -8.96
C GLU A 433 -4.99 -42.11 -8.82
N HIS A 434 -4.83 -40.96 -8.17
CA HIS A 434 -3.56 -40.30 -7.94
C HIS A 434 -3.09 -40.35 -6.47
N GLY A 435 -3.68 -41.21 -5.63
CA GLY A 435 -3.14 -41.50 -4.30
C GLY A 435 -3.51 -40.51 -3.20
N ILE A 436 -4.64 -39.79 -3.33
CA ILE A 436 -5.10 -38.85 -2.30
C ILE A 436 -5.24 -39.49 -0.90
N ASN A 437 -5.76 -40.71 -0.81
CA ASN A 437 -6.00 -41.37 0.48
C ASN A 437 -4.69 -41.61 1.26
N GLU A 438 -3.65 -42.06 0.57
CA GLU A 438 -2.33 -42.31 1.16
C GLU A 438 -1.70 -41.00 1.63
N ARG A 439 -1.78 -39.97 0.79
CA ARG A 439 -1.27 -38.63 1.12
C ARG A 439 -1.95 -38.02 2.33
N ILE A 440 -3.29 -38.03 2.38
CA ILE A 440 -4.04 -37.45 3.49
C ILE A 440 -3.73 -38.19 4.80
N ARG A 441 -3.58 -39.52 4.74
CA ARG A 441 -3.12 -40.30 5.90
C ARG A 441 -1.69 -39.96 6.31
N GLN A 442 -0.78 -39.72 5.37
CA GLN A 442 0.60 -39.30 5.67
C GLN A 442 0.65 -37.90 6.31
N GLU A 443 -0.16 -36.96 5.83
CA GLU A 443 -0.10 -35.56 6.25
C GLU A 443 -0.82 -35.31 7.59
N TYR A 444 -1.99 -35.94 7.77
CA TYR A 444 -2.89 -35.72 8.91
C TYR A 444 -2.94 -36.89 9.90
N GLY A 445 -2.42 -38.06 9.55
CA GLY A 445 -2.22 -39.18 10.48
C GLY A 445 -3.44 -39.51 11.34
N ILE A 446 -3.28 -39.35 12.65
CA ILE A 446 -4.28 -39.67 13.68
C ILE A 446 -5.56 -38.81 13.61
N TYR A 447 -5.51 -37.66 12.93
CA TYR A 447 -6.65 -36.75 12.85
C TYR A 447 -7.64 -37.15 11.76
N VAL A 448 -7.32 -38.10 10.88
CA VAL A 448 -8.25 -38.54 9.82
C VAL A 448 -9.33 -39.44 10.41
N ALA A 449 -10.59 -39.09 10.20
CA ALA A 449 -11.71 -39.94 10.61
C ALA A 449 -11.70 -41.27 9.84
N GLU A 450 -11.99 -42.40 10.51
CA GLU A 450 -12.10 -43.72 9.86
C GLU A 450 -13.18 -43.74 8.78
N LYS A 451 -14.28 -43.02 9.03
CA LYS A 451 -15.36 -42.80 8.07
C LYS A 451 -15.60 -41.29 7.95
N PRO A 452 -15.61 -40.74 6.73
CA PRO A 452 -15.95 -39.34 6.55
C PRO A 452 -17.42 -39.10 6.90
N GLU A 453 -17.72 -37.85 7.23
CA GLU A 453 -19.08 -37.38 7.43
C GLU A 453 -19.95 -37.63 6.18
N PRO A 454 -21.23 -38.02 6.32
CA PRO A 454 -22.11 -38.19 5.17
C PRO A 454 -22.11 -36.94 4.28
N GLN A 455 -22.04 -37.14 2.96
CA GLN A 455 -21.97 -36.08 1.93
C GLN A 455 -20.61 -35.39 1.78
N TYR A 456 -19.59 -35.76 2.58
CA TYR A 456 -18.23 -35.26 2.47
C TYR A 456 -17.26 -36.39 2.09
N ASN A 457 -16.10 -36.03 1.51
CA ASN A 457 -15.12 -37.02 1.05
C ASN A 457 -14.06 -37.33 2.11
N ILE A 458 -13.63 -36.32 2.86
CA ILE A 458 -12.63 -36.43 3.93
C ILE A 458 -13.14 -35.67 5.15
N SER A 459 -12.97 -36.25 6.34
CA SER A 459 -13.22 -35.57 7.61
C SER A 459 -12.00 -35.70 8.52
N LEU A 460 -11.60 -34.57 9.11
CA LEU A 460 -10.55 -34.50 10.13
C LEU A 460 -11.20 -34.23 11.49
N ILE A 461 -10.81 -34.96 12.53
CA ILE A 461 -11.32 -34.80 13.90
C ILE A 461 -10.17 -34.35 14.79
N TYR A 462 -10.39 -33.22 15.47
CA TYR A 462 -9.48 -32.66 16.47
C TYR A 462 -10.12 -32.77 17.85
N ASP A 463 -9.45 -33.45 18.77
CA ASP A 463 -9.84 -33.49 20.18
C ASP A 463 -9.26 -32.28 20.91
N LEU A 464 -10.13 -31.43 21.43
CA LEU A 464 -9.78 -30.20 22.14
C LEU A 464 -9.11 -30.45 23.50
N THR A 465 -9.20 -31.68 24.03
CA THR A 465 -8.56 -32.06 25.29
C THR A 465 -7.11 -32.51 25.11
N GLU A 466 -6.72 -32.91 23.89
CA GLU A 466 -5.41 -33.47 23.57
C GLU A 466 -4.60 -32.58 22.60
N ILE A 467 -4.92 -31.28 22.52
CA ILE A 467 -4.23 -30.36 21.60
C ILE A 467 -2.80 -30.07 22.09
N PRO A 468 -1.77 -30.14 21.22
CA PRO A 468 -0.41 -29.78 21.58
C PRO A 468 -0.31 -28.29 21.96
N GLN A 469 0.55 -27.96 22.95
CA GLN A 469 0.78 -26.57 23.39
C GLN A 469 1.17 -25.61 22.25
N LYS A 470 1.79 -26.14 21.18
CA LYS A 470 2.11 -25.40 19.96
C LYS A 470 1.24 -25.91 18.81
N TYR A 471 0.04 -25.36 18.70
CA TYR A 471 -0.99 -25.81 17.76
C TYR A 471 -0.97 -25.07 16.40
N ASP A 472 -0.11 -24.06 16.23
CA ASP A 472 -0.02 -23.26 15.00
C ASP A 472 0.21 -24.13 13.75
N ASP A 473 1.10 -25.12 13.85
CA ASP A 473 1.42 -26.03 12.74
C ASP A 473 0.20 -26.92 12.39
N LEU A 474 -0.63 -27.26 13.36
CA LEU A 474 -1.84 -28.07 13.18
C LEU A 474 -2.92 -27.27 12.43
N ILE A 475 -3.12 -26.01 12.83
CA ILE A 475 -4.04 -25.08 12.16
C ILE A 475 -3.58 -24.82 10.74
N PHE A 476 -2.28 -24.56 10.56
CA PHE A 476 -1.69 -24.33 9.24
C PHE A 476 -1.91 -25.52 8.30
N LYS A 477 -1.74 -26.75 8.79
CA LYS A 477 -2.05 -27.97 8.02
C LYS A 477 -3.54 -28.06 7.70
N ALA A 478 -4.41 -27.88 8.69
CA ALA A 478 -5.87 -27.96 8.52
C ALA A 478 -6.39 -26.94 7.48
N ALA A 479 -5.87 -25.71 7.51
CA ALA A 479 -6.23 -24.66 6.57
C ALA A 479 -5.82 -24.97 5.12
N ARG A 480 -4.89 -25.91 4.91
CA ARG A 480 -4.39 -26.35 3.59
C ARG A 480 -4.99 -27.67 3.14
N LEU A 481 -6.10 -28.11 3.74
CA LEU A 481 -6.74 -29.40 3.41
C LEU A 481 -6.93 -29.60 1.91
N LYS A 482 -7.59 -28.67 1.23
CA LYS A 482 -7.78 -28.72 -0.22
C LYS A 482 -6.48 -28.70 -1.02
N ARG A 483 -5.52 -27.84 -0.66
CA ARG A 483 -4.20 -27.81 -1.31
C ARG A 483 -3.55 -29.18 -1.21
N ASN A 484 -3.58 -29.79 -0.03
CA ASN A 484 -3.01 -31.11 0.21
C ASN A 484 -3.78 -32.21 -0.52
N CYS A 485 -5.09 -32.08 -0.74
CA CYS A 485 -5.83 -32.99 -1.63
C CYS A 485 -5.31 -32.93 -3.07
N LEU A 486 -5.19 -31.72 -3.65
CA LEU A 486 -4.71 -31.53 -5.03
C LEU A 486 -3.25 -31.90 -5.23
N ALA A 487 -2.44 -31.75 -4.19
CA ALA A 487 -1.02 -32.00 -4.24
C ALA A 487 -0.67 -33.48 -4.52
N SER A 488 -1.57 -34.44 -4.23
CA SER A 488 -1.38 -35.86 -4.58
C SER A 488 -1.07 -36.06 -6.06
N VAL A 489 -1.76 -35.31 -6.92
CA VAL A 489 -1.53 -35.32 -8.36
C VAL A 489 -0.15 -34.77 -8.66
N PHE A 490 0.18 -33.56 -8.21
CA PHE A 490 1.45 -32.93 -8.56
C PHE A 490 2.66 -33.73 -8.09
N GLU A 491 2.67 -34.24 -6.86
CA GLU A 491 3.79 -35.03 -6.34
C GLU A 491 3.98 -36.33 -7.11
N LYS A 492 2.91 -37.05 -7.46
CA LYS A 492 3.00 -38.27 -8.28
C LYS A 492 3.73 -38.01 -9.60
N TYR A 493 3.40 -36.91 -10.29
CA TYR A 493 4.05 -36.58 -11.57
C TYR A 493 5.44 -35.95 -11.40
N PHE A 494 5.70 -35.27 -10.28
CA PHE A 494 7.05 -34.79 -9.97
C PHE A 494 7.99 -35.97 -9.69
N GLU A 495 7.50 -37.02 -9.03
CA GLU A 495 8.26 -38.26 -8.82
C GLU A 495 8.51 -39.03 -10.12
N PHE A 496 7.53 -39.11 -11.02
CA PHE A 496 7.76 -39.71 -12.36
C PHE A 496 8.89 -38.99 -13.10
N GLN A 497 8.91 -37.65 -13.07
CA GLN A 497 10.00 -36.87 -13.65
C GLN A 497 11.34 -37.14 -12.93
N GLU A 498 11.34 -37.22 -11.60
CA GLU A 498 12.54 -37.49 -10.79
C GLU A 498 13.16 -38.88 -11.09
N ARG A 499 12.31 -39.88 -11.36
CA ARG A 499 12.73 -41.24 -11.75
C ARG A 499 13.08 -41.37 -13.24
N GLY A 500 12.71 -40.38 -14.06
CA GLY A 500 12.89 -40.42 -15.52
C GLY A 500 11.83 -41.23 -16.27
N ASP A 501 10.71 -41.56 -15.60
CA ASP A 501 9.61 -42.35 -16.15
C ASP A 501 8.82 -41.51 -17.19
N ALA A 502 9.15 -41.66 -18.47
CA ALA A 502 8.43 -41.01 -19.56
C ALA A 502 7.30 -41.90 -20.10
N GLY A 503 6.16 -41.30 -20.47
CA GLY A 503 5.05 -42.01 -21.15
C GLY A 503 3.95 -42.56 -20.23
N GLN A 504 3.90 -42.13 -18.96
CA GLN A 504 2.77 -42.41 -18.09
C GLN A 504 1.51 -41.70 -18.56
N ASN A 505 0.34 -42.28 -18.30
CA ASN A 505 -0.95 -41.64 -18.60
C ASN A 505 -1.02 -40.26 -17.93
N ARG A 506 -1.48 -39.26 -18.68
CA ARG A 506 -1.71 -37.91 -18.14
C ARG A 506 -2.83 -37.93 -17.09
N ALA A 507 -2.70 -37.10 -16.07
CA ALA A 507 -3.81 -36.81 -15.18
C ALA A 507 -4.79 -35.90 -15.90
N VAL A 508 -6.09 -36.17 -15.75
CA VAL A 508 -7.18 -35.32 -16.23
C VAL A 508 -8.10 -35.08 -15.05
N ILE A 509 -8.06 -33.87 -14.49
CA ILE A 509 -8.83 -33.52 -13.29
C ILE A 509 -9.86 -32.45 -13.65
N HIS A 510 -11.15 -32.78 -13.56
CA HIS A 510 -12.27 -31.87 -13.75
C HIS A 510 -12.53 -31.11 -12.45
N TYR A 511 -11.58 -30.25 -12.09
CA TYR A 511 -11.61 -29.51 -10.84
C TYR A 511 -12.77 -28.49 -10.75
N ARG A 512 -13.51 -28.29 -11.86
CA ARG A 512 -14.84 -27.65 -11.96
C ARG A 512 -15.65 -28.23 -13.12
N GLU A 513 -16.94 -27.91 -13.16
CA GLU A 513 -17.89 -28.36 -14.22
C GLU A 513 -17.41 -28.08 -15.66
N ASP A 514 -16.76 -26.93 -15.90
CA ASP A 514 -16.33 -26.50 -17.24
C ASP A 514 -14.82 -26.33 -17.41
N GLU A 515 -14.03 -26.69 -16.40
CA GLU A 515 -12.57 -26.50 -16.42
C GLU A 515 -11.85 -27.78 -16.00
N THR A 516 -10.71 -28.00 -16.65
CA THR A 516 -9.95 -29.23 -16.58
C THR A 516 -8.48 -28.89 -16.38
N MET A 517 -7.83 -29.63 -15.48
CA MET A 517 -6.40 -29.58 -15.25
C MET A 517 -5.77 -30.85 -15.81
N TYR A 518 -4.74 -30.69 -16.62
CA TYR A 518 -3.97 -31.79 -17.19
C TYR A 518 -2.56 -31.77 -16.62
N VAL A 519 -2.05 -32.92 -16.21
CA VAL A 519 -0.66 -33.07 -15.74
C VAL A 519 0.01 -34.21 -16.47
N GLU A 520 1.17 -33.93 -17.06
CA GLU A 520 1.97 -34.92 -17.79
C GLU A 520 3.44 -34.78 -17.41
N ALA A 521 4.11 -35.92 -17.20
CA ALA A 521 5.53 -35.97 -16.87
C ALA A 521 6.33 -36.54 -18.05
N LYS A 522 7.48 -35.93 -18.29
CA LYS A 522 8.56 -36.41 -19.15
C LYS A 522 9.83 -36.46 -18.31
N SER A 523 10.87 -37.11 -18.82
CA SER A 523 12.14 -37.24 -18.09
C SER A 523 12.81 -35.90 -17.76
N ASP A 524 12.62 -34.88 -18.61
CA ASP A 524 13.24 -33.56 -18.46
C ASP A 524 12.32 -32.47 -17.90
N ARG A 525 11.00 -32.72 -17.79
CA ARG A 525 10.01 -31.71 -17.38
C ARG A 525 8.67 -32.31 -16.95
N VAL A 526 7.91 -31.52 -16.21
CA VAL A 526 6.47 -31.74 -15.96
C VAL A 526 5.69 -30.60 -16.59
N THR A 527 4.63 -30.94 -17.33
CA THR A 527 3.74 -29.97 -17.96
C THR A 527 2.41 -29.98 -17.22
N VAL A 528 1.96 -28.80 -16.78
CA VAL A 528 0.66 -28.60 -16.14
C VAL A 528 -0.16 -27.65 -17.00
N ILE A 529 -1.35 -28.07 -17.44
CA ILE A 529 -2.21 -27.29 -18.32
C ILE A 529 -3.54 -27.04 -17.62
N PHE A 530 -3.91 -25.78 -17.44
CA PHE A 530 -5.24 -25.39 -16.98
C PHE A 530 -6.07 -24.94 -18.17
N SER A 531 -7.26 -25.52 -18.36
CA SER A 531 -8.30 -24.86 -19.13
C SER A 531 -9.04 -23.85 -18.24
N THR A 532 -9.38 -22.71 -18.82
CA THR A 532 -10.11 -21.62 -18.15
C THR A 532 -11.19 -21.13 -19.10
N VAL A 533 -12.41 -21.00 -18.59
CA VAL A 533 -13.56 -20.55 -19.38
C VAL A 533 -13.81 -19.07 -19.11
N PHE A 534 -13.95 -18.31 -20.20
CA PHE A 534 -14.30 -16.90 -20.18
C PHE A 534 -15.73 -16.73 -20.70
N ASN A 535 -16.65 -16.39 -19.80
CA ASN A 535 -18.08 -16.29 -20.11
C ASN A 535 -18.44 -14.99 -20.85
N ASP A 536 -17.59 -13.96 -20.78
CA ASP A 536 -17.82 -12.64 -21.39
C ASP A 536 -16.68 -12.33 -22.37
N PRO A 537 -16.98 -11.84 -23.60
CA PRO A 537 -15.97 -11.35 -24.52
C PRO A 537 -14.96 -10.37 -23.90
N ALA A 538 -15.38 -9.56 -22.93
CA ALA A 538 -14.46 -8.67 -22.20
C ALA A 538 -13.48 -9.43 -21.30
N ASP A 539 -13.89 -10.56 -20.70
CA ASP A 539 -13.00 -11.42 -19.91
C ASP A 539 -11.93 -12.07 -20.80
N ILE A 540 -12.31 -12.47 -22.02
CA ILE A 540 -11.38 -13.01 -23.02
C ILE A 540 -10.27 -11.98 -23.30
N ILE A 541 -10.63 -10.72 -23.54
CA ILE A 541 -9.67 -9.66 -23.85
C ILE A 541 -8.75 -9.37 -22.65
N ILE A 542 -9.33 -9.18 -21.46
CA ILE A 542 -8.57 -8.87 -20.24
C ILE A 542 -7.67 -10.05 -19.86
N GLY A 543 -8.20 -11.27 -19.89
CA GLY A 543 -7.48 -12.50 -19.63
C GLY A 543 -6.33 -12.71 -20.61
N LYS A 544 -6.56 -12.45 -21.91
CA LYS A 544 -5.52 -12.50 -22.94
C LYS A 544 -4.39 -11.51 -22.66
N ILE A 545 -4.70 -10.25 -22.35
CA ILE A 545 -3.68 -9.24 -22.02
C ILE A 545 -2.87 -9.65 -20.78
N PHE A 546 -3.57 -10.12 -19.74
CA PHE A 546 -2.94 -10.58 -18.50
C PHE A 546 -1.99 -11.77 -18.73
N LEU A 547 -2.46 -12.78 -19.49
CA LEU A 547 -1.69 -13.99 -19.77
C LEU A 547 -0.55 -13.76 -20.78
N GLN A 548 -0.71 -12.81 -21.72
CA GLN A 548 0.36 -12.38 -22.62
C GLN A 548 1.51 -11.69 -21.87
N GLU A 549 1.20 -10.89 -20.85
CA GLU A 549 2.22 -10.31 -19.96
C GLU A 549 3.02 -11.40 -19.21
N ILE A 550 2.35 -12.49 -18.81
CA ILE A 550 3.00 -13.66 -18.17
C ILE A 550 3.85 -14.46 -19.17
N HIS A 551 3.40 -14.60 -20.42
CA HIS A 551 4.13 -15.31 -21.47
C HIS A 551 5.42 -14.56 -21.91
N GLY A 552 5.38 -13.23 -21.98
CA GLY A 552 6.44 -12.40 -22.59
C GLY A 552 7.56 -11.92 -21.66
N LYS A 553 7.37 -11.93 -20.34
CA LYS A 553 8.36 -11.42 -19.39
C LYS A 553 8.98 -12.53 -18.55
N ARG A 554 10.18 -12.99 -18.94
CA ARG A 554 11.09 -13.64 -17.97
C ARG A 554 11.61 -12.57 -17.01
N ALA A 555 10.85 -12.29 -15.95
CA ALA A 555 11.32 -11.44 -14.85
C ALA A 555 12.56 -12.05 -14.14
N SER A 556 12.75 -13.36 -14.28
CA SER A 556 13.91 -14.11 -13.78
C SER A 556 14.27 -15.27 -14.72
N GLN A 557 15.56 -15.62 -14.80
CA GLN A 557 16.04 -16.83 -15.50
C GLN A 557 15.57 -18.14 -14.81
N THR A 558 15.07 -18.03 -13.58
CA THR A 558 14.61 -19.17 -12.77
C THR A 558 13.12 -19.46 -12.88
N ALA A 559 12.31 -18.59 -13.52
CA ALA A 559 10.87 -18.80 -13.63
C ALA A 559 10.50 -19.90 -14.65
N PRO A 560 9.41 -20.67 -14.43
CA PRO A 560 8.90 -21.61 -15.42
C PRO A 560 8.40 -20.88 -16.66
N GLN A 561 8.47 -21.57 -17.80
CA GLN A 561 7.86 -21.07 -19.03
C GLN A 561 6.35 -21.25 -18.94
N VAL A 562 5.60 -20.18 -19.23
CA VAL A 562 4.14 -20.20 -19.29
C VAL A 562 3.73 -19.91 -20.73
N ILE A 563 2.86 -20.73 -21.29
CA ILE A 563 2.33 -20.60 -22.65
C ILE A 563 0.82 -20.42 -22.55
N PHE A 564 0.27 -19.54 -23.38
CA PHE A 564 -1.16 -19.30 -23.44
C PHE A 564 -1.67 -19.50 -24.88
N SER A 565 -2.72 -20.29 -25.04
CA SER A 565 -3.50 -20.39 -26.27
C SER A 565 -4.98 -20.12 -26.00
N LEU A 566 -5.67 -19.55 -26.98
CA LEU A 566 -7.10 -19.23 -26.92
C LEU A 566 -7.79 -19.95 -28.08
N GLY A 567 -8.97 -20.53 -27.84
CA GLY A 567 -9.73 -21.21 -28.88
C GLY A 567 -9.28 -22.66 -29.11
N GLU A 568 -7.97 -22.86 -29.17
CA GLU A 568 -7.37 -24.15 -29.50
C GLU A 568 -6.50 -24.71 -28.36
N PRO A 569 -6.62 -26.02 -28.07
CA PRO A 569 -5.74 -26.69 -27.13
C PRO A 569 -4.28 -26.71 -27.63
N PRO A 570 -3.30 -26.63 -26.73
CA PRO A 570 -1.88 -26.69 -27.09
C PRO A 570 -1.53 -28.06 -27.71
N LEU A 571 -0.37 -28.15 -28.38
CA LEU A 571 0.05 -29.34 -29.12
C LEU A 571 0.04 -30.61 -28.26
N GLU A 572 0.37 -30.48 -26.97
CA GLU A 572 0.37 -31.53 -25.96
C GLU A 572 -1.03 -32.16 -25.73
N LEU A 573 -2.10 -31.43 -26.07
CA LEU A 573 -3.50 -31.85 -25.89
C LEU A 573 -4.21 -32.24 -27.19
N LYS A 574 -3.54 -32.27 -28.35
CA LYS A 574 -4.17 -32.57 -29.66
C LYS A 574 -4.90 -33.92 -29.74
N ASN A 575 -4.49 -34.92 -28.97
CA ASN A 575 -5.09 -36.26 -28.92
C ASN A 575 -5.91 -36.50 -27.64
N SER A 576 -6.46 -35.44 -27.05
CA SER A 576 -7.26 -35.52 -25.82
C SER A 576 -8.66 -34.96 -26.02
N ASN A 577 -9.53 -35.19 -25.05
CA ASN A 577 -10.90 -34.65 -25.03
C ASN A 577 -10.96 -33.15 -24.68
N ALA A 578 -9.89 -32.41 -24.95
CA ALA A 578 -9.81 -30.97 -24.67
C ALA A 578 -10.79 -30.20 -25.57
N ARG A 579 -11.60 -29.33 -24.96
CA ARG A 579 -12.65 -28.57 -25.65
C ARG A 579 -12.06 -27.53 -26.61
N ILE A 580 -12.60 -27.42 -27.82
CA ILE A 580 -12.25 -26.38 -28.80
C ILE A 580 -13.38 -25.35 -28.81
N SER A 581 -13.11 -24.13 -28.35
CA SER A 581 -14.09 -23.04 -28.32
C SER A 581 -13.41 -21.70 -28.09
N GLU A 582 -13.85 -20.65 -28.80
CA GLU A 582 -13.30 -19.29 -28.70
C GLU A 582 -13.32 -18.69 -27.28
N GLY A 583 -14.24 -19.17 -26.42
CA GLY A 583 -14.34 -18.76 -25.01
C GLY A 583 -13.41 -19.48 -24.04
N ILE A 584 -12.59 -20.43 -24.52
CA ILE A 584 -11.71 -21.25 -23.68
C ILE A 584 -10.26 -20.85 -23.91
N GLY A 585 -9.57 -20.54 -22.81
CA GLY A 585 -8.14 -20.35 -22.76
C GLY A 585 -7.43 -21.54 -22.13
N TYR A 586 -6.26 -21.89 -22.68
CA TYR A 586 -5.36 -22.90 -22.13
C TYR A 586 -4.08 -22.24 -21.63
N VAL A 587 -3.75 -22.47 -20.36
CA VAL A 587 -2.52 -21.98 -19.75
C VAL A 587 -1.62 -23.16 -19.40
N THR A 588 -0.49 -23.24 -20.08
CA THR A 588 0.49 -24.33 -19.97
C THR A 588 1.70 -23.86 -19.18
N PHE A 589 1.95 -24.48 -18.03
CA PHE A 589 3.18 -24.35 -17.24
C PHE A 589 4.14 -25.47 -17.58
N VAL A 590 5.36 -25.09 -17.99
CA VAL A 590 6.46 -26.03 -18.24
C VAL A 590 7.43 -25.99 -17.07
N LEU A 591 7.41 -27.03 -16.24
CA LEU A 591 8.19 -27.16 -15.02
C LEU A 591 9.43 -28.01 -15.27
N LEU A 592 10.61 -27.44 -15.03
CA LEU A 592 11.90 -28.13 -15.13
C LEU A 592 12.27 -28.78 -13.79
N PRO A 593 13.30 -29.65 -13.71
CA PRO A 593 13.66 -30.37 -12.49
C PRO A 593 13.94 -29.43 -11.30
N LYS A 594 14.41 -28.22 -11.57
CA LYS A 594 14.62 -27.17 -10.56
C LYS A 594 13.34 -26.63 -9.91
N HIS A 595 12.15 -26.92 -10.47
CA HIS A 595 10.85 -26.54 -9.93
C HIS A 595 10.15 -27.70 -9.20
N THR A 596 10.46 -28.95 -9.57
CA THR A 596 9.85 -30.19 -9.05
C THR A 596 10.69 -30.88 -7.97
N CYS A 597 11.94 -30.43 -7.75
CA CYS A 597 12.81 -30.98 -6.73
C CYS A 597 12.27 -30.75 -5.31
N LYS A 598 12.73 -31.55 -4.34
CA LYS A 598 12.24 -31.52 -2.94
C LYS A 598 12.32 -30.14 -2.28
N ALA A 599 13.31 -29.33 -2.65
CA ALA A 599 13.48 -27.98 -2.09
C ALA A 599 12.43 -26.97 -2.57
N SER A 600 11.85 -27.16 -3.77
CA SER A 600 10.95 -26.19 -4.39
C SER A 600 9.55 -26.70 -4.64
N ARG A 601 9.32 -28.02 -4.60
CA ARG A 601 8.06 -28.64 -5.01
C ARG A 601 6.84 -28.09 -4.26
N ASP A 602 6.96 -27.84 -2.96
CA ASP A 602 5.83 -27.35 -2.17
C ASP A 602 5.38 -25.96 -2.61
N ASN A 603 6.34 -25.06 -2.81
CA ASN A 603 6.06 -23.71 -3.31
C ASN A 603 5.50 -23.75 -4.74
N THR A 604 6.00 -24.65 -5.59
CA THR A 604 5.44 -24.84 -6.94
C THR A 604 3.99 -25.30 -6.88
N ILE A 605 3.67 -26.27 -6.01
CA ILE A 605 2.31 -26.77 -5.81
C ILE A 605 1.38 -25.66 -5.30
N ASP A 606 1.86 -24.81 -4.39
CA ASP A 606 1.07 -23.69 -3.87
C ASP A 606 0.68 -22.72 -4.97
N LEU A 607 1.67 -22.30 -5.78
CA LEU A 607 1.45 -21.39 -6.89
C LEU A 607 0.51 -21.96 -7.96
N LEU A 608 0.63 -23.25 -8.27
CA LEU A 608 -0.26 -23.93 -9.21
C LEU A 608 -1.69 -24.03 -8.65
N SER A 609 -1.84 -24.33 -7.36
CA SER A 609 -3.14 -24.51 -6.70
C SER A 609 -3.95 -23.20 -6.65
N ILE A 610 -3.28 -22.05 -6.51
CA ILE A 610 -3.95 -20.73 -6.45
C ILE A 610 -4.07 -20.04 -7.81
N PHE A 611 -3.40 -20.54 -8.85
CA PHE A 611 -3.25 -19.86 -10.14
C PHE A 611 -4.57 -19.40 -10.73
N ARG A 612 -5.56 -20.29 -10.77
CA ARG A 612 -6.89 -19.98 -11.30
C ARG A 612 -7.53 -18.83 -10.53
N SER A 613 -7.54 -18.92 -9.19
CA SER A 613 -8.19 -17.91 -8.34
C SER A 613 -7.53 -16.56 -8.55
N TYR A 614 -6.21 -16.56 -8.72
CA TYR A 614 -5.42 -15.38 -9.04
C TYR A 614 -5.81 -14.77 -10.39
N LEU A 615 -5.90 -15.59 -11.45
CA LEU A 615 -6.29 -15.15 -12.79
C LEU A 615 -7.68 -14.47 -12.79
N HIS A 616 -8.70 -15.12 -12.26
CA HIS A 616 -10.06 -14.55 -12.26
C HIS A 616 -10.21 -13.35 -11.32
N TYR A 617 -9.49 -13.33 -10.20
CA TYR A 617 -9.46 -12.17 -9.31
C TYR A 617 -8.96 -10.94 -10.06
N HIS A 618 -7.85 -11.06 -10.79
CA HIS A 618 -7.29 -9.96 -11.57
C HIS A 618 -8.19 -9.51 -12.72
N ILE A 619 -8.87 -10.44 -13.38
CA ILE A 619 -9.85 -10.11 -14.42
C ILE A 619 -11.01 -9.30 -13.82
N LYS A 620 -11.61 -9.78 -12.72
CA LYS A 620 -12.71 -9.07 -12.03
C LYS A 620 -12.28 -7.70 -11.52
N GLY A 621 -11.11 -7.60 -10.88
CA GLY A 621 -10.54 -6.34 -10.41
C GLY A 621 -10.32 -5.34 -11.55
N THR A 622 -9.81 -5.81 -12.69
CA THR A 622 -9.62 -4.98 -13.89
C THR A 622 -10.96 -4.49 -14.46
N LYS A 623 -11.97 -5.37 -14.56
CA LYS A 623 -13.32 -4.99 -14.99
C LYS A 623 -13.93 -3.92 -14.08
N ALA A 624 -13.86 -4.12 -12.77
CA ALA A 624 -14.38 -3.16 -11.79
C ALA A 624 -13.69 -1.80 -11.91
N PHE A 625 -12.36 -1.80 -12.08
CA PHE A 625 -11.58 -0.59 -12.30
C PHE A 625 -11.98 0.15 -13.58
N ILE A 626 -12.10 -0.56 -14.70
CA ILE A 626 -12.53 0.03 -15.99
C ILE A 626 -13.94 0.62 -15.88
N GLN A 627 -14.88 -0.12 -15.28
CA GLN A 627 -16.26 0.34 -15.08
C GLN A 627 -16.32 1.58 -14.19
N SER A 628 -15.57 1.61 -13.09
CA SER A 628 -15.48 2.78 -12.20
C SER A 628 -14.99 4.02 -12.95
N ARG A 629 -13.95 3.87 -13.78
CA ARG A 629 -13.41 4.96 -14.60
C ARG A 629 -14.38 5.42 -15.68
N MET A 630 -15.11 4.50 -16.33
CA MET A 630 -16.13 4.85 -17.31
C MET A 630 -17.27 5.64 -16.66
N ARG A 631 -17.77 5.22 -15.50
CA ARG A 631 -18.80 5.96 -14.74
C ARG A 631 -18.33 7.37 -14.39
N SER A 632 -17.10 7.53 -13.89
CA SER A 632 -16.54 8.84 -13.59
C SER A 632 -16.48 9.77 -14.81
N LYS A 633 -16.14 9.24 -15.99
CA LYS A 633 -16.13 10.02 -17.24
C LYS A 633 -17.53 10.38 -17.71
N THR A 634 -18.49 9.46 -17.58
CA THR A 634 -19.89 9.73 -17.91
C THR A 634 -20.47 10.81 -17.00
N ASP A 635 -20.15 10.79 -15.71
CA ASP A 635 -20.57 11.84 -14.76
C ASP A 635 -19.98 13.20 -15.10
N GLU A 636 -18.71 13.24 -15.51
CA GLU A 636 -18.06 14.46 -15.99
C GLU A 636 -18.73 14.98 -17.27
N PHE A 637 -19.00 14.10 -18.23
CA PHE A 637 -19.69 14.45 -19.47
C PHE A 637 -21.12 14.96 -19.23
N LEU A 638 -21.87 14.33 -18.33
CA LEU A 638 -23.20 14.77 -17.91
C LEU A 638 -23.16 16.16 -17.26
N LYS A 639 -22.14 16.47 -16.46
CA LYS A 639 -21.93 17.82 -15.90
C LYS A 639 -21.69 18.85 -17.00
N ILE A 640 -20.94 18.52 -18.05
CA ILE A 640 -20.70 19.40 -19.21
C ILE A 640 -22.01 19.64 -19.96
N LEU A 641 -22.77 18.57 -20.29
CA LEU A 641 -24.05 18.68 -20.99
C LEU A 641 -25.08 19.51 -20.20
N ASN A 642 -25.16 19.30 -18.89
CA ASN A 642 -26.06 20.07 -18.02
C ASN A 642 -25.70 21.56 -17.95
N ARG A 643 -24.43 21.93 -18.17
CA ARG A 643 -23.97 23.32 -18.26
C ARG A 643 -24.21 23.94 -19.64
N ALA A 644 -24.34 23.13 -20.69
CA ALA A 644 -24.48 23.56 -22.07
C ALA A 644 -25.92 23.94 -22.48
N LYS A 645 -26.85 24.15 -21.53
CA LYS A 645 -28.21 24.60 -21.87
C LYS A 645 -28.17 25.95 -22.62
N PRO A 646 -28.86 26.10 -23.76
CA PRO A 646 -28.85 27.34 -24.52
C PRO A 646 -29.38 28.51 -23.68
N LYS A 647 -28.61 29.61 -23.61
CA LYS A 647 -29.10 30.87 -23.03
C LYS A 647 -30.07 31.52 -24.02
N GLY A 648 -31.37 31.31 -23.82
CA GLY A 648 -32.40 32.09 -24.50
C GLY A 648 -33.70 31.37 -24.80
N SER A 649 -34.56 31.16 -23.79
CA SER A 649 -36.00 31.26 -24.00
C SER A 649 -36.62 32.03 -22.83
N TYR A 650 -36.73 33.34 -23.01
CA TYR A 650 -37.59 34.18 -22.20
C TYR A 650 -39.04 33.72 -22.43
N PHE A 651 -39.61 32.95 -21.50
CA PHE A 651 -41.07 32.89 -21.39
C PHE A 651 -41.54 34.22 -20.79
N ARG A 652 -41.94 35.11 -21.68
CA ARG A 652 -42.57 36.41 -21.40
C ARG A 652 -43.88 36.16 -20.64
N LYS A 653 -43.90 36.29 -19.31
CA LYS A 653 -45.15 36.45 -18.56
C LYS A 653 -45.77 37.80 -18.94
N ARG A 654 -46.62 37.83 -19.97
CA ARG A 654 -47.55 38.94 -20.19
C ARG A 654 -48.54 38.93 -19.02
N ARG A 655 -48.47 39.92 -18.13
CA ARG A 655 -49.62 40.30 -17.30
C ARG A 655 -50.67 40.88 -18.26
N ILE A 656 -51.78 40.18 -18.44
CA ILE A 656 -53.00 40.74 -19.00
C ILE A 656 -53.72 41.38 -17.81
N THR A 657 -53.66 42.71 -17.73
CA THR A 657 -54.53 43.49 -16.83
C THR A 657 -55.86 43.64 -17.53
N TRP A 658 -56.91 42.98 -17.01
CA TRP A 658 -58.29 43.25 -17.42
C TRP A 658 -58.74 44.56 -16.75
N ILE A 659 -59.06 45.56 -17.55
CA ILE A 659 -59.75 46.77 -17.09
C ILE A 659 -61.24 46.42 -17.04
N SER A 660 -61.82 46.33 -15.84
CA SER A 660 -63.27 46.35 -15.64
C SER A 660 -63.74 47.81 -15.62
N ASN A 661 -64.20 48.33 -16.76
CA ASN A 661 -64.95 49.57 -16.82
C ASN A 661 -66.44 49.22 -16.93
N SER A 662 -67.14 49.23 -15.80
CA SER A 662 -68.59 49.37 -15.77
C SER A 662 -69.03 49.88 -14.40
N GLU A 663 -69.03 51.21 -14.21
CA GLU A 663 -70.10 51.90 -13.47
C GLU A 663 -69.90 53.42 -13.51
N TYR A 664 -70.50 54.02 -14.54
CA TYR A 664 -71.10 55.34 -14.68
C TYR A 664 -71.41 55.36 -16.19
N ARG A 665 -72.63 55.51 -16.67
CA ARG A 665 -73.81 56.19 -16.17
C ARG A 665 -74.88 55.87 -17.23
N ASN A 666 -76.14 55.78 -16.86
CA ASN A 666 -77.15 56.66 -17.44
C ASN A 666 -78.44 56.49 -16.64
N ARG A 667 -78.95 57.60 -16.13
CA ARG A 667 -80.34 57.67 -15.68
C ARG A 667 -81.22 57.63 -16.92
N GLY A 668 -82.13 56.67 -16.93
CA GLY A 668 -83.17 56.40 -17.91
C GLY A 668 -83.90 55.15 -17.43
#